data_AF-A0AA43QV16-F1
#
_entry.id   AF-A0AA43QV16-F1
#
_cell.length_a   1.000
_cell.length_b   1.000
_cell.length_c   1.000
_cell.angle_alpha   90.00
_cell.angle_beta   90.00
_cell.angle_gamma   90.00
#
_symmetry.space_group_name_H-M   'P 1'
#
loop_
_entity.id
_entity.type
_entity.pdbx_description
1 polymer ?
#
loop_
_entity_poly.entity_id
_entity_poly.type
_entity_poly.pdbx_seq_one_letter_code
_entity_poly.pdbx_strand_id
1 'polypeptide(L)'
;MANNPQVLQKYDLSSMKSIFSGAAPLGAEVSERLAKQYPNCKIRQGYGLTETCTVVTSTGFDDIWLGSCGSLLPGVKGKIVSPEGKEITEYDRPGELVIHSPSVVLGYLNNEKANKETFVDGWMHTGDEAVFRKSPQGHEHMFIVDRIKELIKGLQVAPAELEAHLLGHPSVADCAVIPIPDDRAGELPKAYVVKSSSVGLEDNDRMVIREIKKHVENHKAKHKWLAEVKFIDDQSGTSVPPEEDADAPELLDAADAAEEINEQEDEDIHMGSDPDEAIEESIQLQNDSVAHFDSHSDSIFSIAQHPTNPSIIATGGGDDTTYVWSSDPASRPLPSSYETTPTERDSLQPLAKLSGHTDSINALTFTLPNGDYLLTGGLDGQLRAHITQSNSFPLLSSVSEVPEINFLIPCPHPDYPNTIALGASDGSVWVYAISAADKDSPMQVLQAYYLHTESCTAGAWTPDGNLLATVSEDGSFYVWDPFGHAAAAGISGSAGSQALVGLTAEDQRFAVEGGLYSIAIAPSGAFAVVGGAGGMLRVVGLPRVGVGASTAGTTTGVKGGGGAKSKAGGSKQGGGRNADQAGAGQAGQILASLAAQSDGIETLSFAAPPLTLLAAGSVDGSVAIFDHAHRFAVRRNIKEAHDGFAVVKVEFMSAGSGRPHVLTTCGMDGVVRRWDTRGGTTAGGQGLAGEWKGHRGDGEGGGVLGFVQGGDGGRIVTAGDDGIGLVFDARQ
;
A
#
# COMPACT_ATOMS: atom_id res chain seq x y z
N MET A 1 16.01 -10.49 -19.57
CA MET A 1 17.22 -10.51 -20.43
C MET A 1 16.92 -11.09 -21.83
N ALA A 2 16.37 -12.30 -21.94
CA ALA A 2 16.16 -12.99 -23.22
C ALA A 2 15.30 -12.23 -24.25
N ASN A 3 14.31 -11.48 -23.77
CA ASN A 3 13.31 -10.77 -24.58
C ASN A 3 13.71 -9.32 -24.92
N ASN A 4 14.82 -8.82 -24.37
CA ASN A 4 15.24 -7.42 -24.51
C ASN A 4 16.62 -7.26 -25.16
N PRO A 5 16.90 -7.89 -26.32
CA PRO A 5 18.22 -7.83 -26.95
C PRO A 5 18.62 -6.40 -27.34
N GLN A 6 17.66 -5.56 -27.71
CA GLN A 6 17.91 -4.17 -28.12
C GLN A 6 18.42 -3.28 -26.98
N VAL A 7 17.95 -3.53 -25.75
CA VAL A 7 18.42 -2.82 -24.55
C VAL A 7 19.84 -3.25 -24.22
N LEU A 8 20.10 -4.56 -24.27
CA LEU A 8 21.38 -5.14 -23.88
C LEU A 8 22.50 -4.83 -24.88
N GLN A 9 22.18 -4.61 -26.16
CA GLN A 9 23.15 -4.17 -27.17
C GLN A 9 23.77 -2.79 -26.87
N LYS A 10 23.16 -1.99 -25.98
CA LYS A 10 23.70 -0.68 -25.56
C LYS A 10 24.86 -0.80 -24.57
N TYR A 11 25.12 -2.00 -24.03
CA TYR A 11 26.09 -2.24 -22.97
C TYR A 11 27.13 -3.29 -23.40
N ASP A 12 28.38 -3.13 -22.95
CA ASP A 12 29.42 -4.15 -23.12
C ASP A 12 29.32 -5.23 -22.04
N LEU A 13 28.81 -6.40 -22.43
CA LEU A 13 28.62 -7.56 -21.55
C LEU A 13 29.75 -8.60 -21.69
N SER A 14 30.86 -8.28 -22.35
CA SER A 14 31.97 -9.22 -22.60
C SER A 14 32.65 -9.74 -21.33
N SER A 15 32.52 -9.03 -20.21
CA SER A 15 33.06 -9.43 -18.91
C SER A 15 32.18 -10.43 -18.15
N MET A 16 30.93 -10.64 -18.58
CA MET A 16 29.95 -11.49 -17.91
C MET A 16 30.21 -12.98 -18.20
N LYS A 17 30.64 -13.72 -17.18
CA LYS A 17 31.03 -15.14 -17.31
C LYS A 17 29.88 -16.12 -17.03
N SER A 18 28.90 -15.73 -16.23
CA SER A 18 27.77 -16.58 -15.87
C SER A 18 26.55 -15.75 -15.50
N ILE A 19 25.37 -16.27 -15.84
CA ILE A 19 24.07 -15.81 -15.35
C ILE A 19 23.52 -16.93 -14.48
N PHE A 20 23.05 -16.58 -13.29
CA PHE A 20 22.48 -17.54 -12.35
C PHE A 20 21.01 -17.20 -12.10
N SER A 21 20.11 -18.16 -12.33
CA SER A 21 18.68 -18.01 -12.07
C SER A 21 18.29 -18.77 -10.80
N GLY A 22 17.45 -18.13 -9.98
CA GLY A 22 16.81 -18.71 -8.80
C GLY A 22 15.46 -18.04 -8.57
N ALA A 23 14.76 -18.45 -7.52
CA ALA A 23 13.40 -18.03 -7.14
C ALA A 23 12.27 -18.49 -8.09
N ALA A 24 12.42 -18.31 -9.40
CA ALA A 24 11.45 -18.79 -10.41
C ALA A 24 12.07 -19.87 -11.32
N PRO A 25 11.28 -20.85 -11.79
CA PRO A 25 11.77 -21.87 -12.72
C PRO A 25 12.16 -21.21 -14.05
N LEU A 26 13.42 -21.39 -14.47
CA LEU A 26 13.88 -20.96 -15.78
C LEU A 26 13.68 -22.08 -16.80
N GLY A 27 12.72 -21.90 -17.71
CA GLY A 27 12.44 -22.87 -18.77
C GLY A 27 13.66 -23.16 -19.66
N ALA A 28 13.74 -24.39 -20.18
CA ALA A 28 14.82 -24.82 -21.07
C ALA A 28 14.90 -23.96 -22.34
N GLU A 29 13.76 -23.61 -22.94
CA GLU A 29 13.69 -22.81 -24.17
C GLU A 29 14.27 -21.39 -23.97
N VAL A 30 13.94 -20.74 -22.85
CA VAL A 30 14.48 -19.42 -22.50
C VAL A 30 15.98 -19.51 -22.20
N SER A 31 16.40 -20.55 -21.49
CA SER A 31 17.81 -20.83 -21.20
C SER A 31 18.63 -21.04 -22.47
N GLU A 32 18.11 -21.80 -23.44
CA GLU A 32 18.73 -22.02 -24.74
C GLU A 32 18.83 -20.74 -25.57
N ARG A 33 17.78 -19.90 -25.55
CA ARG A 33 17.79 -18.61 -26.24
C ARG A 33 18.84 -17.68 -25.66
N LEU A 34 18.96 -17.61 -24.34
CA LEU A 34 20.01 -16.85 -23.66
C LEU A 34 21.41 -17.39 -23.97
N ALA A 35 21.60 -18.71 -23.93
CA ALA A 35 22.88 -19.33 -24.27
C ALA A 35 23.30 -19.06 -25.72
N LYS A 36 22.34 -19.02 -26.66
CA LYS A 36 22.58 -18.64 -28.07
C LYS A 36 22.94 -17.15 -28.21
N GLN A 37 22.28 -16.27 -27.47
CA GLN A 37 22.54 -14.82 -27.50
C GLN A 37 23.89 -14.46 -26.86
N TYR A 38 24.29 -15.18 -25.79
CA TYR A 38 25.49 -14.93 -25.01
C TYR A 38 26.35 -16.19 -24.89
N PRO A 39 27.02 -16.65 -25.97
CA PRO A 39 27.71 -17.94 -26.02
C PRO A 39 28.90 -18.05 -25.07
N ASN A 40 29.46 -16.92 -24.63
CA ASN A 40 30.56 -16.88 -23.67
C ASN A 40 30.08 -16.88 -22.20
N CYS A 41 28.77 -16.84 -21.97
CA CYS A 41 28.16 -16.77 -20.65
C CYS A 41 27.52 -18.11 -20.29
N LYS A 42 27.87 -18.65 -19.13
CA LYS A 42 27.29 -19.89 -18.61
C LYS A 42 25.95 -19.61 -17.91
N ILE A 43 24.85 -20.10 -18.48
CA ILE A 43 23.52 -20.03 -17.87
C ILE A 43 23.40 -21.16 -16.84
N ARG A 44 23.14 -20.81 -15.59
CA ARG A 44 23.08 -21.73 -14.46
C ARG A 44 21.79 -21.48 -13.67
N GLN A 45 21.29 -22.50 -13.00
CA GLN A 45 20.10 -22.42 -12.18
C GLN A 45 20.33 -23.10 -10.83
N GLY A 46 19.57 -22.69 -9.83
CA GLY A 46 19.49 -23.39 -8.55
C GLY A 46 18.05 -23.44 -8.07
N TYR A 47 17.80 -24.33 -7.12
CA TYR A 47 16.52 -24.42 -6.44
C TYR A 47 16.74 -24.38 -4.93
N GLY A 48 15.79 -23.76 -4.25
CA GLY A 48 15.70 -23.68 -2.80
C GLY A 48 14.48 -22.87 -2.40
N LEU A 49 14.17 -22.98 -1.11
CA LEU A 49 13.03 -22.36 -0.45
C LEU A 49 13.49 -21.56 0.77
N THR A 50 12.67 -20.64 1.25
CA THR A 50 12.93 -19.88 2.49
C THR A 50 13.23 -20.83 3.65
N GLU A 51 12.47 -21.92 3.74
CA GLU A 51 12.56 -22.97 4.74
C GLU A 51 13.88 -23.75 4.69
N THR A 52 14.65 -23.64 3.61
CA THR A 52 15.94 -24.32 3.43
C THR A 52 17.15 -23.40 3.58
N CYS A 53 16.93 -22.15 3.98
CA CYS A 53 17.94 -21.08 3.96
C CYS A 53 18.59 -20.95 2.57
N THR A 54 17.71 -20.72 1.59
CA THR A 54 17.92 -20.19 0.23
C THR A 54 18.26 -21.18 -0.88
N VAL A 55 19.18 -22.13 -0.72
CA VAL A 55 19.58 -23.02 -1.84
C VAL A 55 19.86 -24.44 -1.38
N VAL A 56 19.28 -25.42 -2.08
CA VAL A 56 19.51 -26.85 -1.85
C VAL A 56 20.08 -27.56 -3.08
N THR A 57 19.86 -27.03 -4.28
CA THR A 57 20.54 -27.50 -5.51
C THR A 57 21.17 -26.35 -6.29
N SER A 58 22.26 -26.65 -7.01
CA SER A 58 22.91 -25.69 -7.89
C SER A 58 23.51 -26.37 -9.11
N THR A 59 23.38 -25.76 -10.28
CA THR A 59 24.08 -26.21 -11.49
C THR A 59 25.58 -25.97 -11.33
N GLY A 60 26.42 -26.99 -11.53
CA GLY A 60 27.88 -26.82 -11.53
C GLY A 60 28.38 -25.97 -12.71
N PHE A 61 29.59 -25.42 -12.61
CA PHE A 61 30.21 -24.73 -13.76
C PHE A 61 30.61 -25.67 -14.89
N ASP A 62 30.86 -26.94 -14.56
CA ASP A 62 31.39 -27.94 -15.49
C ASP A 62 30.32 -28.91 -15.98
N ASP A 63 29.14 -28.92 -15.36
CA ASP A 63 27.99 -29.74 -15.77
C ASP A 63 26.71 -28.90 -15.82
N ILE A 64 26.48 -28.29 -16.98
CA ILE A 64 25.32 -27.44 -17.26
C ILE A 64 24.36 -28.22 -18.14
N TRP A 65 23.16 -28.47 -17.61
CA TRP A 65 22.04 -29.03 -18.35
C TRP A 65 20.89 -28.04 -18.31
N LEU A 66 20.57 -27.40 -19.44
CA LEU A 66 19.57 -26.33 -19.50
C LEU A 66 18.18 -26.85 -19.10
N GLY A 67 17.48 -26.07 -18.26
CA GLY A 67 16.22 -26.46 -17.61
C GLY A 67 16.38 -27.29 -16.33
N SER A 68 17.60 -27.71 -15.98
CA SER A 68 17.89 -28.39 -14.71
C SER A 68 18.20 -27.39 -13.60
N CYS A 69 17.72 -27.68 -12.39
CA CYS A 69 18.11 -26.98 -11.16
C CYS A 69 19.48 -27.43 -10.60
N GLY A 70 20.19 -28.30 -11.33
CA GLY A 70 21.50 -28.83 -10.96
C GLY A 70 21.45 -29.94 -9.92
N SER A 71 22.55 -30.13 -9.20
CA SER A 71 22.71 -31.22 -8.23
C SER A 71 22.52 -30.73 -6.79
N LEU A 72 22.18 -31.65 -5.89
CA LEU A 72 22.13 -31.38 -4.45
C LEU A 72 23.46 -30.85 -3.93
N LEU A 73 23.41 -29.84 -3.07
CA LEU A 73 24.60 -29.26 -2.45
C LEU A 73 25.18 -30.21 -1.39
N PRO A 74 26.50 -30.10 -1.09
CA PRO A 74 27.12 -30.88 -0.01
C PRO A 74 26.39 -30.69 1.32
N GLY A 75 26.04 -31.80 1.97
CA GLY A 75 25.32 -31.79 3.25
C GLY A 75 23.80 -31.77 3.12
N VAL A 76 23.26 -31.61 1.91
CA VAL A 76 21.83 -31.73 1.61
C VAL A 76 21.51 -33.17 1.20
N LYS A 77 20.43 -33.72 1.76
CA LYS A 77 19.80 -34.95 1.29
C LYS A 77 18.43 -34.60 0.72
N GLY A 78 18.09 -35.17 -0.42
CA GLY A 78 16.78 -35.07 -1.03
C GLY A 78 16.30 -36.44 -1.48
N LYS A 79 15.00 -36.69 -1.38
CA LYS A 79 14.34 -37.86 -1.97
C LYS A 79 13.01 -37.45 -2.58
N ILE A 80 12.50 -38.28 -3.48
CA ILE A 80 11.19 -38.09 -4.11
C ILE A 80 10.19 -39.02 -3.42
N VAL A 81 9.02 -38.50 -3.06
CA VAL A 81 7.96 -39.25 -2.36
C VAL A 81 6.70 -39.26 -3.23
N SER A 82 6.10 -40.43 -3.40
CA SER A 82 4.83 -40.58 -4.12
C SER A 82 3.66 -40.02 -3.30
N PRO A 83 2.50 -39.76 -3.91
CA PRO A 83 1.30 -39.35 -3.18
C PRO A 83 0.89 -40.33 -2.07
N GLU A 84 1.23 -41.61 -2.21
CA GLU A 84 0.99 -42.66 -1.21
C GLU A 84 2.07 -42.72 -0.10
N GLY A 85 2.98 -41.73 -0.04
CA GLY A 85 4.02 -41.63 0.98
C GLY A 85 5.22 -42.57 0.75
N LYS A 86 5.35 -43.19 -0.42
CA LYS A 86 6.45 -44.12 -0.72
C LYS A 86 7.62 -43.42 -1.40
N GLU A 87 8.85 -43.74 -0.98
CA GLU A 87 10.05 -43.22 -1.63
C GLU A 87 10.20 -43.78 -3.05
N ILE A 88 10.42 -42.88 -4.00
CA ILE A 88 10.69 -43.17 -5.39
C ILE A 88 12.20 -43.09 -5.63
N THR A 89 12.82 -44.23 -5.93
CA THR A 89 14.27 -44.34 -6.20
C THR A 89 14.61 -44.39 -7.70
N GLU A 90 13.60 -44.43 -8.55
CA GLU A 90 13.76 -44.47 -10.01
C GLU A 90 14.01 -43.06 -10.54
N TYR A 91 14.92 -42.93 -11.52
CA TYR A 91 15.05 -41.69 -12.28
C TYR A 91 13.83 -41.48 -13.18
N ASP A 92 13.61 -40.23 -13.60
CA ASP A 92 12.56 -39.85 -14.53
C ASP A 92 11.12 -40.06 -14.02
N ARG A 93 10.97 -40.39 -12.73
CA ARG A 93 9.66 -40.55 -12.09
C ARG A 93 9.36 -39.36 -11.17
N PRO A 94 8.25 -38.64 -11.38
CA PRO A 94 7.90 -37.48 -10.59
C PRO A 94 7.28 -37.86 -9.24
N GLY A 95 7.40 -36.95 -8.28
CA GLY A 95 6.78 -36.99 -6.96
C GLY A 95 7.22 -35.80 -6.13
N GLU A 96 6.73 -35.70 -4.89
CA GLU A 96 7.10 -34.61 -3.99
C GLU A 96 8.59 -34.67 -3.63
N LEU A 97 9.27 -33.53 -3.76
CA LEU A 97 10.61 -33.37 -3.22
C LEU A 97 10.53 -33.20 -1.70
N VAL A 98 11.30 -34.00 -0.95
CA VAL A 98 11.49 -33.78 0.49
C VAL A 98 12.96 -33.66 0.81
N ILE A 99 13.29 -32.68 1.65
CA ILE A 99 14.66 -32.25 1.92
C ILE A 99 15.03 -32.46 3.38
N HIS A 100 16.25 -32.92 3.61
CA HIS A 100 16.90 -32.90 4.91
C HIS A 100 18.26 -32.23 4.77
N SER A 101 18.44 -31.10 5.44
CA SER A 101 19.69 -30.32 5.41
C SER A 101 19.92 -29.62 6.75
N PRO A 102 21.17 -29.42 7.18
CA PRO A 102 21.50 -28.53 8.30
C PRO A 102 21.03 -27.07 8.10
N SER A 103 20.73 -26.69 6.86
CA SER A 103 20.21 -25.37 6.50
C SER A 103 18.70 -25.24 6.64
N VAL A 104 17.97 -26.33 6.92
CA VAL A 104 16.52 -26.27 7.14
C VAL A 104 16.22 -25.45 8.39
N VAL A 105 15.23 -24.56 8.30
CA VAL A 105 14.79 -23.70 9.41
C VAL A 105 14.26 -24.52 10.59
N LEU A 106 14.16 -23.89 11.76
CA LEU A 106 13.63 -24.55 12.97
C LEU A 106 12.12 -24.81 12.92
N GLY A 107 11.41 -24.11 12.03
CA GLY A 107 9.97 -24.14 11.90
C GLY A 107 9.38 -22.75 11.68
N TYR A 108 8.07 -22.71 11.44
CA TYR A 108 7.26 -21.51 11.36
C TYR A 108 6.93 -20.98 12.77
N LEU A 109 7.03 -19.67 12.95
CA LEU A 109 6.79 -19.01 14.24
C LEU A 109 5.30 -19.12 14.62
N ASN A 110 5.01 -19.63 15.83
CA ASN A 110 3.66 -19.75 16.39
C ASN A 110 2.64 -20.52 15.52
N ASN A 111 3.08 -21.35 14.58
CA ASN A 111 2.21 -22.11 13.69
C ASN A 111 2.45 -23.61 13.84
N GLU A 112 1.86 -24.22 14.88
CA GLU A 112 2.03 -25.65 15.17
C GLU A 112 1.48 -26.56 14.07
N LYS A 113 0.39 -26.15 13.39
CA LYS A 113 -0.22 -26.92 12.32
C LYS A 113 0.72 -27.03 11.12
N ALA A 114 1.17 -25.89 10.59
CA ALA A 114 2.13 -25.86 9.49
C ALA A 114 3.44 -26.58 9.85
N ASN A 115 3.91 -26.44 11.11
CA ASN A 115 5.09 -27.16 11.54
C ASN A 115 4.93 -28.69 11.50
N LYS A 116 3.78 -29.22 11.92
CA LYS A 116 3.49 -30.66 11.90
C LYS A 116 3.33 -31.20 10.48
N GLU A 117 2.76 -30.40 9.58
CA GLU A 117 2.53 -30.78 8.18
C GLU A 117 3.84 -30.71 7.36
N THR A 118 4.64 -29.67 7.55
CA THR A 118 5.86 -29.43 6.74
C THR A 118 7.07 -30.21 7.25
N PHE A 119 7.27 -30.34 8.56
CA PHE A 119 8.46 -30.97 9.15
C PHE A 119 8.11 -32.33 9.75
N VAL A 120 8.18 -33.38 8.93
CA VAL A 120 7.81 -34.75 9.29
C VAL A 120 9.07 -35.59 9.45
N ASP A 121 9.27 -36.19 10.62
CA ASP A 121 10.40 -37.07 10.92
C ASP A 121 11.79 -36.48 10.58
N GLY A 122 11.93 -35.16 10.74
CA GLY A 122 13.16 -34.43 10.43
C GLY A 122 13.39 -34.18 8.93
N TRP A 123 12.43 -34.51 8.08
CA TRP A 123 12.39 -34.12 6.66
C TRP A 123 11.42 -32.96 6.47
N MET A 124 11.78 -32.07 5.56
CA MET A 124 10.94 -30.94 5.17
C MET A 124 10.27 -31.28 3.84
N HIS A 125 8.94 -31.31 3.85
CA HIS A 125 8.10 -31.44 2.66
C HIS A 125 8.09 -30.12 1.90
N THR A 126 8.50 -30.11 0.62
CA THR A 126 8.58 -28.87 -0.14
C THR A 126 7.25 -28.45 -0.76
N GLY A 127 6.32 -29.38 -0.96
CA GLY A 127 5.12 -29.14 -1.76
C GLY A 127 5.37 -28.97 -3.26
N ASP A 128 6.61 -29.19 -3.72
CA ASP A 128 7.01 -29.11 -5.13
C ASP A 128 7.23 -30.52 -5.70
N GLU A 129 6.68 -30.77 -6.89
CA GLU A 129 6.90 -31.99 -7.64
C GLU A 129 8.23 -31.89 -8.40
N ALA A 130 9.10 -32.87 -8.20
CA ALA A 130 10.42 -32.91 -8.81
C ALA A 130 10.76 -34.29 -9.36
N VAL A 131 11.79 -34.30 -10.20
CA VAL A 131 12.34 -35.52 -10.79
C VAL A 131 13.86 -35.44 -10.86
N PHE A 132 14.53 -36.53 -10.50
CA PHE A 132 15.97 -36.69 -10.70
C PHE A 132 16.25 -37.39 -12.03
N ARG A 133 17.28 -36.89 -12.73
CA ARG A 133 17.78 -37.44 -13.99
C ARG A 133 19.30 -37.52 -13.95
N LYS A 134 19.89 -38.37 -14.79
CA LYS A 134 21.34 -38.36 -15.02
C LYS A 134 21.71 -37.44 -16.17
N SER A 135 22.60 -36.49 -15.91
CA SER A 135 23.17 -35.63 -16.94
C SER A 135 23.92 -36.45 -17.98
N PRO A 136 24.18 -35.90 -19.18
CA PRO A 136 25.09 -36.53 -20.14
C PRO A 136 26.48 -36.84 -19.59
N GLN A 137 26.90 -36.16 -18.51
CA GLN A 137 28.17 -36.41 -17.81
C GLN A 137 28.05 -37.46 -16.69
N GLY A 138 26.83 -37.94 -16.41
CA GLY A 138 26.54 -39.00 -15.46
C GLY A 138 26.22 -38.54 -14.04
N HIS A 139 26.16 -37.23 -13.78
CA HIS A 139 25.80 -36.68 -12.47
C HIS A 139 24.28 -36.58 -12.30
N GLU A 140 23.81 -36.64 -11.06
CA GLU A 140 22.39 -36.49 -10.74
C GLU A 140 21.98 -35.02 -10.80
N HIS A 141 20.93 -34.74 -11.55
CA HIS A 141 20.38 -33.43 -11.79
C HIS A 141 18.91 -33.45 -11.43
N MET A 142 18.47 -32.43 -10.71
CA MET A 142 17.08 -32.22 -10.34
C MET A 142 16.39 -31.31 -11.34
N PHE A 143 15.13 -31.62 -11.62
CA PHE A 143 14.22 -30.80 -12.40
C PHE A 143 12.95 -30.62 -11.58
N ILE A 144 12.48 -29.38 -11.49
CA ILE A 144 11.15 -29.09 -10.95
C ILE A 144 10.14 -29.32 -12.08
N VAL A 145 9.09 -30.06 -11.78
CA VAL A 145 7.97 -30.30 -12.69
C VAL A 145 6.95 -29.19 -12.49
N ASP A 146 6.41 -29.07 -11.28
CA ASP A 146 5.50 -27.98 -10.88
C ASP A 146 5.27 -27.96 -9.36
N ARG A 147 4.44 -27.04 -8.87
CA ARG A 147 3.86 -27.08 -7.52
C ARG A 147 2.71 -28.08 -7.45
N ILE A 148 2.69 -28.92 -6.41
CA ILE A 148 1.66 -29.95 -6.25
C ILE A 148 0.25 -29.34 -6.17
N LYS A 149 0.12 -28.14 -5.60
CA LYS A 149 -1.16 -27.42 -5.48
C LYS A 149 -1.58 -26.65 -6.74
N GLU A 150 -0.67 -26.44 -7.70
CA GLU A 150 -0.90 -25.59 -8.89
C GLU A 150 -1.05 -26.42 -10.19
N LEU A 151 -0.95 -27.76 -10.11
CA LEU A 151 -1.17 -28.66 -11.24
C LEU A 151 -2.64 -28.67 -11.69
N ILE A 152 -2.86 -28.52 -13.00
CA ILE A 152 -4.18 -28.63 -13.62
C ILE A 152 -4.64 -30.10 -13.58
N LYS A 153 -5.72 -30.35 -12.83
CA LYS A 153 -6.23 -31.68 -12.48
C LYS A 153 -6.95 -32.32 -13.67
N GLY A 154 -6.76 -33.63 -13.84
CA GLY A 154 -7.36 -34.44 -14.92
C GLY A 154 -6.33 -35.20 -15.76
N LEU A 155 -5.40 -34.48 -16.42
CA LEU A 155 -4.31 -35.07 -17.21
C LEU A 155 -2.91 -34.54 -16.83
N GLN A 156 -2.78 -33.97 -15.63
CA GLN A 156 -1.53 -33.43 -15.05
C GLN A 156 -0.79 -32.48 -16.02
N VAL A 157 -1.37 -31.29 -16.23
CA VAL A 157 -0.73 -30.24 -17.01
C VAL A 157 -0.08 -29.23 -16.07
N ALA A 158 1.22 -29.00 -16.26
CA ALA A 158 2.01 -28.04 -15.51
C ALA A 158 1.87 -26.62 -16.12
N PRO A 159 1.23 -25.64 -15.45
CA PRO A 159 1.16 -24.26 -15.94
C PRO A 159 2.52 -23.66 -16.28
N ALA A 160 3.54 -23.88 -15.44
CA ALA A 160 4.89 -23.35 -15.64
C ALA A 160 5.53 -23.83 -16.96
N GLU A 161 5.21 -25.05 -17.40
CA GLU A 161 5.68 -25.57 -18.70
C GLU A 161 5.06 -24.80 -19.87
N LEU A 162 3.78 -24.45 -19.75
CA LEU A 162 3.04 -23.72 -20.78
C LEU A 162 3.45 -22.25 -20.81
N GLU A 163 3.61 -21.61 -19.66
CA GLU A 163 4.11 -20.24 -19.53
C GLU A 163 5.50 -20.10 -20.15
N ALA A 164 6.43 -20.99 -19.79
CA ALA A 164 7.78 -20.98 -20.36
C ALA A 164 7.78 -21.11 -21.88
N HIS A 165 6.86 -21.91 -22.43
CA HIS A 165 6.70 -22.08 -23.87
C HIS A 165 6.05 -20.85 -24.54
N LEU A 166 5.06 -20.23 -23.89
CA LEU A 166 4.39 -19.02 -24.36
C LEU A 166 5.33 -17.81 -24.41
N LEU A 167 6.23 -17.67 -23.43
CA LEU A 167 7.34 -16.69 -23.45
C LEU A 167 8.35 -16.93 -24.60
N GLY A 168 8.23 -18.05 -25.31
CA GLY A 168 8.91 -18.35 -26.56
C GLY A 168 8.36 -17.57 -27.77
N HIS A 169 7.09 -17.14 -27.72
CA HIS A 169 6.36 -16.58 -28.86
C HIS A 169 6.64 -15.07 -29.06
N PRO A 170 6.87 -14.59 -30.31
CA PRO A 170 7.21 -13.17 -30.57
C PRO A 170 6.17 -12.15 -30.08
N SER A 171 4.91 -12.54 -30.04
CA SER A 171 3.78 -11.67 -29.65
C SER A 171 3.52 -11.62 -28.14
N VAL A 172 4.24 -12.40 -27.32
CA VAL A 172 4.05 -12.52 -25.87
C VAL A 172 5.20 -11.81 -25.15
N ALA A 173 4.89 -10.79 -24.36
CA ALA A 173 5.85 -10.14 -23.46
C ALA A 173 5.96 -10.90 -22.14
N ASP A 174 4.81 -11.23 -21.55
CA ASP A 174 4.65 -11.98 -20.32
C ASP A 174 3.35 -12.80 -20.34
N CYS A 175 3.22 -13.81 -19.48
CA CYS A 175 2.01 -14.61 -19.37
C CYS A 175 1.89 -15.38 -18.05
N ALA A 176 0.65 -15.69 -17.67
CA ALA A 176 0.32 -16.68 -16.63
C ALA A 176 -0.70 -17.67 -17.17
N VAL A 177 -0.63 -18.93 -16.73
CA VAL A 177 -1.57 -19.99 -17.10
C VAL A 177 -2.30 -20.48 -15.86
N ILE A 178 -3.63 -20.51 -15.92
CA ILE A 178 -4.48 -20.99 -14.84
C ILE A 178 -5.36 -22.15 -15.30
N PRO A 179 -5.80 -23.05 -14.39
CA PRO A 179 -6.86 -24.00 -14.69
C PRO A 179 -8.20 -23.27 -14.86
N ILE A 180 -9.03 -23.77 -15.78
CA ILE A 180 -10.47 -23.47 -15.83
C ILE A 180 -11.27 -24.78 -15.82
N PRO A 181 -12.44 -24.85 -15.16
CA PRO A 181 -13.26 -26.05 -15.15
C PRO A 181 -13.69 -26.51 -16.56
N ASP A 182 -13.68 -27.82 -16.81
CA ASP A 182 -14.21 -28.45 -18.04
C ASP A 182 -14.90 -29.79 -17.73
N ASP A 183 -16.14 -29.95 -18.19
CA ASP A 183 -16.99 -31.12 -17.92
C ASP A 183 -16.38 -32.46 -18.38
N ARG A 184 -15.39 -32.44 -19.27
CA ARG A 184 -14.82 -33.65 -19.89
C ARG A 184 -13.38 -33.92 -19.47
N ALA A 185 -12.59 -32.88 -19.27
CA ALA A 185 -11.17 -32.96 -18.94
C ALA A 185 -10.90 -32.72 -17.44
N GLY A 186 -11.90 -32.30 -16.67
CA GLY A 186 -11.74 -31.82 -15.28
C GLY A 186 -11.36 -30.35 -15.29
N GLU A 187 -10.12 -30.06 -15.68
CA GLU A 187 -9.62 -28.71 -15.84
C GLU A 187 -8.85 -28.56 -17.18
N LEU A 188 -8.92 -27.37 -17.79
CA LEU A 188 -8.19 -27.01 -19.01
C LEU A 188 -7.31 -25.78 -18.77
N PRO A 189 -6.17 -25.63 -19.48
CA PRO A 189 -5.31 -24.47 -19.33
C PRO A 189 -5.86 -23.23 -20.06
N LYS A 190 -5.98 -22.11 -19.34
CA LYS A 190 -6.27 -20.76 -19.85
C LYS A 190 -5.07 -19.85 -19.64
N ALA A 191 -4.67 -19.11 -20.67
CA ALA A 191 -3.54 -18.19 -20.60
C ALA A 191 -3.98 -16.72 -20.55
N TYR A 192 -3.47 -15.98 -19.57
CA TYR A 192 -3.45 -14.52 -19.58
C TYR A 192 -2.12 -14.05 -20.18
N VAL A 193 -2.18 -13.15 -21.16
CA VAL A 193 -1.02 -12.75 -21.97
C VAL A 193 -0.88 -11.23 -22.00
N VAL A 194 0.32 -10.75 -21.69
CA VAL A 194 0.74 -9.38 -21.97
C VAL A 194 1.30 -9.33 -23.39
N LYS A 195 0.78 -8.42 -24.23
CA LYS A 195 1.24 -8.28 -25.62
C LYS A 195 2.65 -7.71 -25.70
N SER A 196 3.48 -8.30 -26.55
CA SER A 196 4.79 -7.72 -26.88
C SER A 196 4.63 -6.38 -27.59
N SER A 197 5.52 -5.43 -27.30
CA SER A 197 5.57 -4.11 -27.95
C SER A 197 5.82 -4.17 -29.47
N SER A 198 6.16 -5.34 -30.01
CA SER A 198 6.27 -5.59 -31.44
C SER A 198 4.92 -5.83 -32.14
N VAL A 199 3.84 -6.02 -31.38
CA VAL A 199 2.47 -6.12 -31.90
C VAL A 199 1.91 -4.70 -31.99
N GLY A 200 1.54 -4.27 -33.19
CA GLY A 200 1.00 -2.93 -33.41
C GLY A 200 -0.39 -2.78 -32.81
N LEU A 201 -0.77 -1.55 -32.44
CA LEU A 201 -2.13 -1.21 -31.96
C LEU A 201 -3.24 -1.55 -32.99
N GLU A 202 -2.87 -1.73 -34.26
CA GLU A 202 -3.77 -2.09 -35.36
C GLU A 202 -3.85 -3.61 -35.63
N ASP A 203 -3.03 -4.43 -34.99
CA ASP A 203 -3.05 -5.89 -35.17
C ASP A 203 -4.33 -6.48 -34.56
N ASN A 204 -5.03 -7.31 -35.34
CA ASN A 204 -6.29 -7.90 -34.89
C ASN A 204 -6.05 -8.93 -33.78
N ASP A 205 -6.47 -8.62 -32.55
CA ASP A 205 -6.31 -9.48 -31.37
C ASP A 205 -6.77 -10.93 -31.60
N ARG A 206 -7.82 -11.17 -32.41
CA ARG A 206 -8.28 -12.53 -32.73
C ARG A 206 -7.26 -13.32 -33.57
N MET A 207 -6.50 -12.64 -34.43
CA MET A 207 -5.44 -13.28 -35.20
C MET A 207 -4.26 -13.65 -34.30
N VAL A 208 -3.85 -12.74 -33.41
CA VAL A 208 -2.74 -12.97 -32.48
C VAL A 208 -3.06 -14.10 -31.50
N ILE A 209 -4.28 -14.14 -30.95
CA ILE A 209 -4.75 -15.27 -30.10
C ILE A 209 -4.67 -16.59 -30.86
N ARG A 210 -5.06 -16.62 -32.13
CA ARG A 210 -5.00 -17.84 -32.96
C ARG A 210 -3.57 -18.29 -33.21
N GLU A 211 -2.64 -17.36 -33.43
CA GLU A 211 -1.22 -17.67 -33.60
C GLU A 211 -0.61 -18.25 -32.32
N ILE A 212 -0.93 -17.66 -31.16
CA ILE A 212 -0.50 -18.14 -29.85
C ILE A 212 -1.02 -19.57 -29.58
N LYS A 213 -2.32 -19.82 -29.77
CA LYS A 213 -2.89 -21.16 -29.61
C LYS A 213 -2.23 -22.18 -30.54
N LYS A 214 -2.07 -21.81 -31.82
CA LYS A 214 -1.41 -22.68 -32.81
C LYS A 214 0.06 -22.94 -32.47
N HIS A 215 0.75 -22.00 -31.83
CA HIS A 215 2.12 -22.21 -31.36
C HIS A 215 2.19 -23.36 -30.35
N VAL A 216 1.29 -23.37 -29.35
CA VAL A 216 1.19 -24.46 -28.37
C VAL A 216 0.77 -25.77 -29.04
N GLU A 217 -0.22 -25.74 -29.93
CA GLU A 217 -0.72 -26.93 -30.63
C GLU A 217 0.35 -27.66 -31.44
N ASN A 218 1.29 -26.91 -32.04
CA ASN A 218 2.35 -27.49 -32.87
C ASN A 218 3.47 -28.16 -32.05
N HIS A 219 3.63 -27.82 -30.77
CA HIS A 219 4.78 -28.26 -29.96
C HIS A 219 4.38 -29.10 -28.74
N LYS A 220 3.13 -29.03 -28.28
CA LYS A 220 2.64 -29.72 -27.08
C LYS A 220 1.57 -30.75 -27.40
N ALA A 221 1.49 -31.77 -26.54
CA ALA A 221 0.49 -32.83 -26.64
C ALA A 221 -0.94 -32.26 -26.50
N LYS A 222 -1.92 -32.94 -27.09
CA LYS A 222 -3.30 -32.46 -27.21
C LYS A 222 -3.97 -32.05 -25.89
N HIS A 223 -3.65 -32.73 -24.80
CA HIS A 223 -4.20 -32.43 -23.47
C HIS A 223 -3.61 -31.16 -22.83
N LYS A 224 -2.53 -30.59 -23.39
CA LYS A 224 -1.88 -29.36 -22.93
C LYS A 224 -2.26 -28.13 -23.77
N TRP A 225 -3.22 -28.27 -24.68
CA TRP A 225 -3.63 -27.18 -25.56
C TRP A 225 -4.45 -26.14 -24.79
N LEU A 226 -4.20 -24.86 -25.08
CA LEU A 226 -4.89 -23.75 -24.42
C LEU A 226 -6.36 -23.67 -24.82
N ALA A 227 -7.25 -23.79 -23.84
CA ALA A 227 -8.68 -23.61 -24.03
C ALA A 227 -9.02 -22.15 -24.36
N GLU A 228 -8.38 -21.19 -23.69
CA GLU A 228 -8.62 -19.76 -23.86
C GLU A 228 -7.32 -18.96 -23.72
N VAL A 229 -7.25 -17.81 -24.43
CA VAL A 229 -6.17 -16.82 -24.29
C VAL A 229 -6.84 -15.45 -24.15
N LYS A 230 -6.51 -14.71 -23.10
CA LYS A 230 -7.01 -13.35 -22.83
C LYS A 230 -5.85 -12.38 -22.72
N PHE A 231 -5.95 -11.24 -23.40
CA PHE A 231 -4.95 -10.17 -23.27
C PHE A 231 -5.25 -9.32 -22.02
N ILE A 232 -4.19 -8.93 -21.32
CA ILE A 232 -4.23 -7.99 -20.20
C ILE A 232 -3.31 -6.81 -20.53
N ASP A 233 -3.72 -5.61 -20.11
CA ASP A 233 -2.95 -4.39 -20.32
C ASP A 233 -1.85 -4.30 -19.25
N ASP A 234 -0.60 -4.06 -19.70
CA ASP A 234 0.56 -3.90 -18.83
C ASP A 234 0.51 -2.54 -18.13
N GLN A 235 -0.28 -2.45 -17.07
CA GLN A 235 -0.22 -1.38 -16.07
C GLN A 235 -0.24 -1.99 -14.67
N SER A 236 0.78 -2.79 -14.37
CA SER A 236 1.32 -3.08 -13.03
C SER A 236 2.00 -4.45 -13.09
N GLY A 237 3.29 -4.49 -12.72
CA GLY A 237 4.06 -5.72 -12.60
C GLY A 237 3.64 -6.53 -11.37
N THR A 238 2.38 -6.95 -11.30
CA THR A 238 1.81 -7.73 -10.20
C THR A 238 1.33 -9.07 -10.74
N SER A 239 1.82 -10.13 -10.10
CA SER A 239 1.42 -11.52 -10.31
C SER A 239 -0.09 -11.68 -10.29
N VAL A 240 -0.61 -12.48 -11.22
CA VAL A 240 -2.03 -12.84 -11.35
C VAL A 240 -2.55 -13.42 -10.03
N PRO A 241 -3.59 -12.84 -9.41
CA PRO A 241 -4.26 -13.45 -8.25
C PRO A 241 -5.07 -14.67 -8.69
N PRO A 242 -5.18 -15.73 -7.86
CA PRO A 242 -6.21 -16.75 -8.06
C PRO A 242 -7.57 -16.13 -7.74
N GLU A 243 -8.49 -16.08 -8.71
CA GLU A 243 -9.88 -15.69 -8.47
C GLU A 243 -10.65 -16.87 -7.87
N GLU A 244 -11.38 -16.58 -6.78
CA GLU A 244 -12.39 -17.43 -6.17
C GLU A 244 -13.70 -17.32 -6.97
N ASP A 245 -14.18 -18.44 -7.51
CA ASP A 245 -15.51 -18.52 -8.12
C ASP A 245 -16.59 -18.50 -7.01
N ALA A 246 -17.37 -17.42 -6.97
CA ALA A 246 -18.70 -17.41 -6.38
C ALA A 246 -19.76 -17.68 -7.47
N ASP A 247 -20.76 -18.49 -7.11
CA ASP A 247 -21.96 -18.87 -7.87
C ASP A 247 -21.87 -20.05 -8.84
N ALA A 248 -21.94 -21.27 -8.29
CA ALA A 248 -22.64 -22.38 -8.93
C ALA A 248 -23.47 -23.20 -7.90
N PRO A 249 -24.73 -23.54 -8.22
CA PRO A 249 -25.67 -24.15 -7.27
C PRO A 249 -25.37 -25.63 -7.01
N GLU A 250 -25.65 -26.07 -5.77
CA GLU A 250 -25.66 -27.47 -5.35
C GLU A 250 -26.43 -28.37 -6.33
N LEU A 251 -25.71 -29.30 -6.97
CA LEU A 251 -26.30 -30.51 -7.54
C LEU A 251 -25.42 -31.70 -7.19
N LEU A 252 -25.89 -32.45 -6.18
CA LEU A 252 -25.53 -33.84 -5.96
C LEU A 252 -25.80 -34.63 -7.26
N ASP A 253 -24.79 -35.31 -7.80
CA ASP A 253 -25.02 -36.41 -8.73
C ASP A 253 -24.63 -37.75 -8.09
N ALA A 254 -25.57 -38.66 -8.18
CA ALA A 254 -25.62 -39.95 -7.55
C ALA A 254 -25.17 -41.01 -8.57
N ALA A 255 -23.86 -41.17 -8.75
CA ALA A 255 -23.30 -42.32 -9.47
C ALA A 255 -21.81 -42.45 -9.21
N ASP A 256 -21.44 -43.09 -8.10
CA ASP A 256 -20.28 -43.99 -8.04
C ASP A 256 -20.40 -44.83 -6.75
N ALA A 257 -21.38 -45.73 -6.80
CA ALA A 257 -21.51 -46.88 -5.93
C ALA A 257 -21.10 -48.13 -6.73
N ALA A 258 -20.45 -49.08 -6.02
CA ALA A 258 -19.87 -50.36 -6.46
C ALA A 258 -18.41 -50.22 -6.89
N GLU A 259 -17.40 -50.93 -6.38
CA GLU A 259 -17.20 -52.17 -5.59
C GLU A 259 -15.72 -52.09 -5.11
N GLU A 260 -15.16 -52.74 -4.08
CA GLU A 260 -15.45 -53.99 -3.38
C GLU A 260 -14.64 -53.96 -2.06
N ILE A 261 -15.23 -54.47 -0.98
CA ILE A 261 -14.63 -54.62 0.36
C ILE A 261 -13.87 -55.95 0.37
N ASN A 262 -12.64 -55.97 0.88
CA ASN A 262 -11.97 -57.22 1.27
C ASN A 262 -11.88 -57.28 2.80
N GLU A 263 -12.82 -58.00 3.40
CA GLU A 263 -12.83 -58.36 4.82
C GLU A 263 -11.88 -59.54 5.05
N GLN A 264 -11.00 -59.42 6.04
CA GLN A 264 -10.62 -60.54 6.91
C GLN A 264 -9.89 -60.03 8.17
N GLU A 265 -10.64 -60.11 9.29
CA GLU A 265 -10.30 -60.63 10.64
C GLU A 265 -8.99 -60.15 11.31
N ASP A 266 -8.89 -59.83 12.61
CA ASP A 266 -9.80 -59.72 13.76
C ASP A 266 -8.96 -59.12 14.93
N GLU A 267 -9.67 -58.61 15.95
CA GLU A 267 -9.34 -58.54 17.39
C GLU A 267 -9.34 -57.16 18.08
N ASP A 268 -10.19 -57.14 19.12
CA ASP A 268 -10.82 -56.02 19.85
C ASP A 268 -9.92 -55.22 20.81
N ILE A 269 -10.37 -54.02 21.23
CA ILE A 269 -10.85 -53.72 22.61
C ILE A 269 -11.20 -52.22 22.74
N HIS A 270 -12.51 -51.95 22.74
CA HIS A 270 -13.31 -51.20 23.73
C HIS A 270 -12.88 -49.81 24.27
N MET A 271 -13.62 -48.76 23.89
CA MET A 271 -14.03 -47.66 24.78
C MET A 271 -15.46 -47.22 24.46
N GLY A 272 -16.34 -47.28 25.47
CA GLY A 272 -17.76 -46.96 25.37
C GLY A 272 -18.10 -45.50 25.63
N SER A 273 -19.13 -45.05 24.90
CA SER A 273 -20.19 -44.09 25.24
C SER A 273 -19.84 -42.75 25.92
N ASP A 274 -19.89 -41.64 25.18
CA ASP A 274 -21.09 -40.79 25.08
C ASP A 274 -21.00 -39.84 23.85
N PRO A 275 -22.14 -39.36 23.33
CA PRO A 275 -22.25 -38.68 22.03
C PRO A 275 -22.21 -37.14 22.15
N ASP A 276 -22.02 -36.49 20.99
CA ASP A 276 -22.24 -35.07 20.69
C ASP A 276 -21.14 -34.07 21.10
N GLU A 277 -20.12 -33.91 20.24
CA GLU A 277 -19.58 -32.58 19.92
C GLU A 277 -19.31 -32.52 18.41
N ALA A 278 -20.32 -32.04 17.67
CA ALA A 278 -20.06 -31.44 16.37
C ALA A 278 -19.13 -30.23 16.60
N ILE A 279 -17.94 -30.27 16.02
CA ILE A 279 -17.08 -29.10 15.94
C ILE A 279 -17.70 -28.20 14.86
N GLU A 280 -18.63 -27.34 15.28
CA GLU A 280 -18.96 -26.13 14.52
C GLU A 280 -17.70 -25.26 14.51
N GLU A 281 -17.07 -25.09 13.34
CA GLU A 281 -16.12 -24.01 13.13
C GLU A 281 -16.89 -22.68 13.25
N SER A 282 -16.92 -22.11 14.45
CA SER A 282 -17.48 -20.79 14.67
C SER A 282 -16.56 -19.77 13.99
N ILE A 283 -16.96 -19.25 12.82
CA ILE A 283 -16.43 -17.99 12.29
C ILE A 283 -16.71 -16.91 13.34
N GLN A 284 -15.70 -16.47 14.09
CA GLN A 284 -15.84 -15.34 14.99
C GLN A 284 -15.90 -14.06 14.16
N LEU A 285 -17.10 -13.69 13.71
CA LEU A 285 -17.41 -12.35 13.21
C LEU A 285 -17.26 -11.35 14.37
N GLN A 286 -16.04 -10.83 14.57
CA GLN A 286 -15.76 -9.81 15.56
C GLN A 286 -16.04 -8.43 14.96
N ASN A 287 -17.06 -7.74 15.50
CA ASN A 287 -17.40 -6.37 15.11
C ASN A 287 -17.48 -5.48 16.35
N ASP A 288 -16.49 -4.60 16.51
CA ASP A 288 -16.36 -3.68 17.65
C ASP A 288 -17.15 -2.36 17.45
N SER A 289 -17.86 -2.20 16.31
CA SER A 289 -18.61 -0.98 16.01
C SER A 289 -19.85 -0.81 16.89
N VAL A 290 -20.12 0.43 17.27
CA VAL A 290 -21.33 0.83 18.00
C VAL A 290 -22.48 1.19 17.05
N ALA A 291 -22.17 1.56 15.80
CA ALA A 291 -23.13 1.83 14.74
C ALA A 291 -22.44 1.66 13.38
N HIS A 292 -23.23 1.45 12.33
CA HIS A 292 -22.76 1.39 10.95
C HIS A 292 -23.65 2.21 10.01
N PHE A 293 -23.10 2.55 8.85
CA PHE A 293 -23.75 3.25 7.75
C PHE A 293 -23.43 2.51 6.45
N ASP A 294 -24.44 1.96 5.78
CA ASP A 294 -24.33 1.06 4.62
C ASP A 294 -25.07 1.60 3.38
N SER A 295 -25.35 2.91 3.33
CA SER A 295 -26.12 3.50 2.22
C SER A 295 -25.30 3.74 0.95
N HIS A 296 -23.97 3.63 1.01
CA HIS A 296 -23.12 3.67 -0.18
C HIS A 296 -23.21 2.33 -0.93
N SER A 297 -23.29 2.37 -2.25
CA SER A 297 -23.28 1.16 -3.08
C SER A 297 -21.88 0.71 -3.48
N ASP A 298 -20.87 1.51 -3.18
CA ASP A 298 -19.46 1.30 -3.54
C ASP A 298 -18.55 1.92 -2.46
N SER A 299 -17.25 1.71 -2.61
CA SER A 299 -16.13 2.18 -1.80
C SER A 299 -16.25 3.63 -1.33
N ILE A 300 -15.98 3.89 -0.05
CA ILE A 300 -16.03 5.25 0.53
C ILE A 300 -14.63 5.86 0.52
N PHE A 301 -14.30 6.63 -0.51
CA PHE A 301 -12.97 7.24 -0.66
C PHE A 301 -12.68 8.39 0.31
N SER A 302 -13.71 9.16 0.70
CA SER A 302 -13.50 10.38 1.47
C SER A 302 -14.46 10.54 2.64
N ILE A 303 -13.94 11.12 3.72
CA ILE A 303 -14.69 11.38 4.95
C ILE A 303 -14.31 12.75 5.53
N ALA A 304 -15.31 13.52 5.92
CA ALA A 304 -15.15 14.82 6.55
C ALA A 304 -16.03 14.94 7.80
N GLN A 305 -15.52 15.62 8.82
CA GLN A 305 -16.23 15.87 10.08
C GLN A 305 -16.47 17.36 10.28
N HIS A 306 -17.66 17.71 10.77
CA HIS A 306 -17.98 19.10 11.04
C HIS A 306 -17.17 19.63 12.24
N PRO A 307 -16.49 20.79 12.12
CA PRO A 307 -15.51 21.24 13.11
C PRO A 307 -16.12 21.59 14.47
N THR A 308 -17.35 22.12 14.50
CA THR A 308 -18.05 22.50 15.75
C THR A 308 -19.02 21.45 16.25
N ASN A 309 -19.44 20.52 15.39
CA ASN A 309 -20.37 19.46 15.75
C ASN A 309 -19.83 18.09 15.29
N PRO A 310 -19.00 17.43 16.11
CA PRO A 310 -18.34 16.18 15.74
C PRO A 310 -19.31 15.04 15.39
N SER A 311 -20.60 15.14 15.71
CA SER A 311 -21.58 14.12 15.33
C SER A 311 -22.00 14.19 13.87
N ILE A 312 -21.78 15.31 13.18
CA ILE A 312 -22.11 15.44 11.75
C ILE A 312 -20.91 14.96 10.93
N ILE A 313 -21.13 13.92 10.13
CA ILE A 313 -20.15 13.30 9.25
C ILE A 313 -20.65 13.38 7.81
N ALA A 314 -19.76 13.68 6.89
CA ALA A 314 -19.99 13.57 5.45
C ALA A 314 -19.08 12.48 4.89
N THR A 315 -19.63 11.56 4.10
CA THR A 315 -18.92 10.49 3.41
C THR A 315 -19.20 10.56 1.91
N GLY A 316 -18.17 10.33 1.11
CA GLY A 316 -18.22 10.39 -0.35
C GLY A 316 -17.56 9.14 -0.91
N GLY A 317 -18.23 8.49 -1.85
CA GLY A 317 -17.79 7.21 -2.38
C GLY A 317 -17.73 7.16 -3.91
N GLY A 318 -17.42 5.98 -4.42
CA GLY A 318 -17.45 5.62 -5.84
C GLY A 318 -18.86 5.51 -6.43
N ASP A 319 -19.90 5.72 -5.61
CA ASP A 319 -21.30 5.77 -6.03
C ASP A 319 -21.76 7.18 -6.46
N ASP A 320 -20.81 8.06 -6.79
CA ASP A 320 -20.98 9.46 -7.20
C ASP A 320 -21.84 10.30 -6.23
N THR A 321 -22.03 9.82 -5.00
CA THR A 321 -22.96 10.37 -4.02
C THR A 321 -22.25 10.75 -2.72
N THR A 322 -22.54 11.94 -2.21
CA THR A 322 -22.15 12.32 -0.85
C THR A 322 -23.33 12.11 0.08
N TYR A 323 -23.13 11.37 1.16
CA TYR A 323 -24.09 11.29 2.25
C TYR A 323 -23.60 12.11 3.43
N VAL A 324 -24.53 12.86 4.03
CA VAL A 324 -24.32 13.49 5.33
C VAL A 324 -25.18 12.76 6.33
N TRP A 325 -24.60 12.32 7.44
CA TRP A 325 -25.27 11.51 8.45
C TRP A 325 -24.76 11.85 9.85
N SER A 326 -25.48 11.40 10.88
CA SER A 326 -25.11 11.61 12.27
C SER A 326 -24.47 10.35 12.86
N SER A 327 -23.29 10.49 13.47
CA SER A 327 -22.59 9.41 14.18
C SER A 327 -23.11 9.18 15.61
N ASP A 328 -24.20 9.84 16.01
CA ASP A 328 -24.89 9.55 17.26
C ASP A 328 -25.80 8.32 17.09
N PRO A 329 -25.59 7.25 17.87
CA PRO A 329 -26.44 6.07 17.78
C PRO A 329 -27.86 6.41 18.24
N ALA A 330 -28.87 6.01 17.44
CA ALA A 330 -30.29 6.31 17.71
C ALA A 330 -30.83 5.66 19.00
N SER A 331 -30.12 4.66 19.56
CA SER A 331 -30.34 4.15 20.91
C SER A 331 -29.06 3.53 21.46
N ARG A 332 -28.86 3.58 22.78
CA ARG A 332 -27.75 2.90 23.47
C ARG A 332 -28.32 1.66 24.17
N PRO A 333 -28.42 0.49 23.53
CA PRO A 333 -28.59 -0.73 24.31
C PRO A 333 -27.28 -0.96 25.08
N LEU A 334 -27.40 -1.23 26.37
CA LEU A 334 -26.29 -1.68 27.21
C LEU A 334 -25.71 -2.99 26.62
N PRO A 335 -24.41 -3.27 26.77
CA PRO A 335 -23.89 -4.58 26.41
C PRO A 335 -24.49 -5.61 27.37
N SER A 336 -25.37 -6.45 26.85
CA SER A 336 -25.78 -7.67 27.53
C SER A 336 -24.92 -8.78 26.94
N SER A 337 -23.85 -9.14 27.65
CA SER A 337 -23.30 -10.48 27.55
C SER A 337 -24.47 -11.48 27.56
N TYR A 338 -24.51 -12.43 26.63
CA TYR A 338 -25.54 -13.48 26.44
C TYR A 338 -26.73 -13.19 25.51
N GLU A 339 -26.54 -12.66 24.31
CA GLU A 339 -27.47 -12.97 23.20
C GLU A 339 -26.84 -14.01 22.27
N THR A 340 -27.44 -15.20 22.25
CA THR A 340 -27.08 -16.36 21.41
C THR A 340 -27.63 -16.25 19.98
N THR A 341 -28.14 -15.08 19.60
CA THR A 341 -28.63 -14.76 18.25
C THR A 341 -28.24 -13.32 17.94
N PRO A 342 -27.29 -13.06 17.02
CA PRO A 342 -26.95 -11.70 16.63
C PRO A 342 -28.14 -11.08 15.89
N THR A 343 -28.85 -10.15 16.51
CA THR A 343 -29.74 -9.25 15.77
C THR A 343 -28.89 -8.21 15.04
N GLU A 344 -29.00 -8.18 13.73
CA GLU A 344 -28.42 -7.12 12.89
C GLU A 344 -28.92 -5.76 13.38
N ARG A 345 -27.99 -4.81 13.58
CA ARG A 345 -28.32 -3.47 14.08
C ARG A 345 -28.90 -2.65 12.93
N ASP A 346 -29.86 -1.77 13.22
CA ASP A 346 -30.37 -0.87 12.19
C ASP A 346 -29.28 0.12 11.73
N SER A 347 -29.12 0.27 10.42
CA SER A 347 -28.21 1.23 9.80
C SER A 347 -28.60 2.68 10.10
N LEU A 348 -27.59 3.53 10.28
CA LEU A 348 -27.78 4.96 10.47
C LEU A 348 -28.44 5.61 9.26
N GLN A 349 -29.42 6.47 9.50
CA GLN A 349 -30.15 7.13 8.42
C GLN A 349 -29.40 8.37 7.92
N PRO A 350 -29.31 8.58 6.60
CA PRO A 350 -28.72 9.79 6.05
C PRO A 350 -29.59 11.01 6.39
N LEU A 351 -28.94 12.08 6.85
CA LEU A 351 -29.55 13.41 7.02
C LEU A 351 -29.80 14.08 5.67
N ALA A 352 -28.85 13.95 4.75
CA ALA A 352 -28.94 14.45 3.39
C ALA A 352 -28.19 13.56 2.41
N LYS A 353 -28.77 13.40 1.22
CA LYS A 353 -28.12 12.80 0.05
C LYS A 353 -27.83 13.91 -0.95
N LEU A 354 -26.56 14.14 -1.23
CA LEU A 354 -26.10 15.13 -2.20
C LEU A 354 -25.68 14.39 -3.46
N SER A 355 -26.45 14.59 -4.52
CA SER A 355 -26.20 13.95 -5.81
C SER A 355 -25.78 14.97 -6.85
N GLY A 356 -24.99 14.49 -7.80
CA GLY A 356 -24.83 15.10 -9.10
C GLY A 356 -23.39 15.23 -9.58
N HIS A 357 -22.40 14.77 -8.82
CA HIS A 357 -21.14 14.41 -9.44
C HIS A 357 -21.40 13.35 -10.52
N THR A 358 -20.61 13.37 -11.57
CA THR A 358 -20.70 12.39 -12.68
C THR A 358 -19.65 11.29 -12.58
N ASP A 359 -18.82 11.35 -11.53
CA ASP A 359 -17.76 10.40 -11.20
C ASP A 359 -17.52 10.43 -9.68
N SER A 360 -16.66 9.53 -9.21
CA SER A 360 -16.38 9.23 -7.81
C SER A 360 -15.99 10.47 -7.00
N ILE A 361 -16.47 10.54 -5.77
CA ILE A 361 -16.12 11.65 -4.87
C ILE A 361 -14.84 11.33 -4.11
N ASN A 362 -13.76 11.96 -4.54
CA ASN A 362 -12.43 11.72 -4.02
C ASN A 362 -12.07 12.61 -2.82
N ALA A 363 -12.66 13.81 -2.70
CA ALA A 363 -12.32 14.74 -1.63
C ALA A 363 -13.54 15.42 -1.00
N LEU A 364 -13.53 15.50 0.33
CA LEU A 364 -14.57 16.17 1.13
C LEU A 364 -13.95 17.04 2.21
N THR A 365 -14.52 18.22 2.44
CA THR A 365 -14.13 19.03 3.60
C THR A 365 -15.21 19.99 4.08
N PHE A 366 -15.23 20.24 5.38
CA PHE A 366 -16.01 21.33 5.97
C PHE A 366 -15.13 22.58 6.09
N THR A 367 -15.68 23.75 5.82
CA THR A 367 -14.93 25.00 5.95
C THR A 367 -14.60 25.34 7.39
N LEU A 368 -13.42 25.93 7.61
CA LEU A 368 -13.05 26.47 8.92
C LEU A 368 -13.41 27.96 9.04
N PRO A 369 -13.70 28.46 10.27
CA PRO A 369 -13.67 27.73 11.55
C PRO A 369 -14.98 27.04 11.94
N ASN A 370 -16.13 27.50 11.40
CA ASN A 370 -17.44 27.11 11.93
C ASN A 370 -18.10 25.93 11.21
N GLY A 371 -17.61 25.55 10.03
CA GLY A 371 -18.24 24.55 9.18
C GLY A 371 -19.41 25.10 8.36
N ASP A 372 -19.43 26.39 8.01
CA ASP A 372 -20.56 27.04 7.32
C ASP A 372 -20.90 26.41 5.95
N TYR A 373 -19.90 25.79 5.31
CA TYR A 373 -20.05 25.12 4.02
C TYR A 373 -19.41 23.72 4.02
N LEU A 374 -20.04 22.80 3.31
CA LEU A 374 -19.52 21.47 2.97
C LEU A 374 -19.11 21.47 1.50
N LEU A 375 -17.87 21.06 1.24
CA LEU A 375 -17.27 21.07 -0.09
C LEU A 375 -17.06 19.64 -0.54
N THR A 376 -17.49 19.37 -1.77
CA THR A 376 -17.36 18.06 -2.41
C THR A 376 -16.57 18.21 -3.71
N GLY A 377 -15.52 17.39 -3.85
CA GLY A 377 -14.64 17.35 -5.01
C GLY A 377 -14.65 15.95 -5.60
N GLY A 378 -14.99 15.86 -6.89
CA GLY A 378 -15.03 14.59 -7.61
C GLY A 378 -13.85 14.41 -8.57
N LEU A 379 -13.69 13.17 -9.03
CA LEU A 379 -12.85 12.84 -10.18
C LEU A 379 -13.42 13.41 -11.49
N ASP A 380 -14.67 13.89 -11.48
CA ASP A 380 -15.25 14.67 -12.57
C ASP A 380 -14.74 16.12 -12.64
N GLY A 381 -13.83 16.50 -11.74
CA GLY A 381 -13.26 17.85 -11.68
C GLY A 381 -14.24 18.91 -11.16
N GLN A 382 -15.43 18.50 -10.72
CA GLN A 382 -16.40 19.42 -10.15
C GLN A 382 -16.10 19.67 -8.68
N LEU A 383 -16.06 20.94 -8.30
CA LEU A 383 -16.06 21.40 -6.93
C LEU A 383 -17.42 22.00 -6.60
N ARG A 384 -18.11 21.44 -5.61
CA ARG A 384 -19.45 21.88 -5.20
C ARG A 384 -19.46 22.35 -3.77
N ALA A 385 -20.08 23.49 -3.53
CA ALA A 385 -20.26 24.07 -2.20
C ALA A 385 -21.72 23.93 -1.75
N HIS A 386 -21.93 23.34 -0.58
CA HIS A 386 -23.23 23.14 0.04
C HIS A 386 -23.32 23.91 1.35
N ILE A 387 -24.48 24.54 1.62
CA ILE A 387 -24.69 25.32 2.86
C ILE A 387 -25.06 24.38 4.00
N THR A 388 -24.30 24.39 5.10
CA THR A 388 -24.52 23.46 6.23
C THR A 388 -25.57 23.93 7.23
N GLN A 389 -25.93 25.22 7.20
CA GLN A 389 -26.91 25.81 8.11
C GLN A 389 -28.35 25.32 7.88
N SER A 390 -28.61 24.67 6.75
CA SER A 390 -29.90 24.06 6.43
C SER A 390 -29.80 22.54 6.53
N ASN A 391 -30.81 21.90 7.13
CA ASN A 391 -30.89 20.43 7.22
C ASN A 391 -30.87 19.73 5.86
N SER A 392 -31.16 20.44 4.77
CA SER A 392 -31.19 19.90 3.40
C SER A 392 -29.89 20.10 2.61
N PHE A 393 -28.85 20.73 3.20
CA PHE A 393 -27.55 20.99 2.56
C PHE A 393 -27.65 21.51 1.10
N PRO A 394 -28.38 22.63 0.86
CA PRO A 394 -28.63 23.10 -0.50
C PRO A 394 -27.32 23.50 -1.19
N LEU A 395 -27.25 23.20 -2.49
CA LEU A 395 -26.14 23.61 -3.34
C LEU A 395 -26.12 25.14 -3.47
N LEU A 396 -24.98 25.74 -3.12
CA LEU A 396 -24.70 27.16 -3.32
C LEU A 396 -24.19 27.40 -4.74
N SER A 397 -23.17 26.65 -5.15
CA SER A 397 -22.53 26.76 -6.45
C SER A 397 -21.71 25.52 -6.79
N SER A 398 -21.49 25.32 -8.08
CA SER A 398 -20.60 24.30 -8.63
C SER A 398 -19.62 24.98 -9.60
N VAL A 399 -18.36 24.59 -9.53
CA VAL A 399 -17.27 25.07 -10.38
C VAL A 399 -16.54 23.86 -10.96
N SER A 400 -16.02 23.95 -12.18
CA SER A 400 -15.27 22.88 -12.84
C SER A 400 -14.17 23.52 -13.69
N GLU A 401 -13.03 23.78 -13.05
CA GLU A 401 -11.85 24.39 -13.67
C GLU A 401 -10.73 23.37 -13.95
N VAL A 402 -10.80 22.21 -13.29
CA VAL A 402 -9.76 21.18 -13.29
C VAL A 402 -10.35 19.86 -13.78
N PRO A 403 -9.51 18.95 -14.33
CA PRO A 403 -10.00 17.66 -14.80
C PRO A 403 -10.42 16.73 -13.66
N GLU A 404 -9.61 16.60 -12.61
CA GLU A 404 -9.89 15.74 -11.45
C GLU A 404 -9.36 16.42 -10.17
N ILE A 405 -10.07 16.24 -9.04
CA ILE A 405 -9.68 16.81 -7.74
C ILE A 405 -9.08 15.71 -6.86
N ASN A 406 -7.83 15.88 -6.45
CA ASN A 406 -7.11 14.91 -5.62
C ASN A 406 -7.35 15.11 -4.12
N PHE A 407 -7.33 16.36 -3.65
CA PHE A 407 -7.54 16.67 -2.24
C PHE A 407 -8.17 18.04 -2.03
N LEU A 408 -8.82 18.20 -0.87
CA LEU A 408 -9.38 19.46 -0.39
C LEU A 408 -8.93 19.72 1.04
N ILE A 409 -8.37 20.90 1.31
CA ILE A 409 -7.89 21.29 2.63
C ILE A 409 -8.39 22.70 3.02
N PRO A 410 -9.09 22.85 4.15
CA PRO A 410 -9.59 24.13 4.60
C PRO A 410 -8.47 24.96 5.24
N CYS A 411 -8.49 26.26 4.99
CA CYS A 411 -7.50 27.19 5.56
C CYS A 411 -7.79 27.43 7.05
N PRO A 412 -6.79 27.31 7.95
CA PRO A 412 -6.97 27.57 9.37
C PRO A 412 -6.87 29.06 9.75
N HIS A 413 -6.60 29.97 8.80
CA HIS A 413 -6.36 31.39 9.10
C HIS A 413 -7.65 32.08 9.60
N PRO A 414 -7.63 32.76 10.77
CA PRO A 414 -8.83 33.36 11.35
C PRO A 414 -9.40 34.53 10.54
N ASP A 415 -8.54 35.31 9.88
CA ASP A 415 -8.98 36.47 9.08
C ASP A 415 -9.52 36.07 7.69
N TYR A 416 -9.33 34.82 7.26
CA TYR A 416 -9.81 34.30 5.98
C TYR A 416 -10.74 33.10 6.20
N PRO A 417 -11.89 33.29 6.85
CA PRO A 417 -12.85 32.21 7.08
C PRO A 417 -13.37 31.68 5.75
N ASN A 418 -13.79 30.41 5.73
CA ASN A 418 -14.37 29.77 4.55
C ASN A 418 -13.47 29.77 3.31
N THR A 419 -12.16 29.73 3.53
CA THR A 419 -11.16 29.56 2.48
C THR A 419 -10.72 28.10 2.40
N ILE A 420 -10.55 27.58 1.20
CA ILE A 420 -10.08 26.22 0.92
C ILE A 420 -8.94 26.25 -0.11
N ALA A 421 -8.10 25.23 -0.08
CA ALA A 421 -7.21 24.90 -1.18
C ALA A 421 -7.55 23.52 -1.74
N LEU A 422 -7.38 23.38 -3.05
CA LEU A 422 -7.50 22.12 -3.79
C LEU A 422 -6.23 21.87 -4.60
N GLY A 423 -5.88 20.60 -4.73
CA GLY A 423 -4.88 20.11 -5.70
C GLY A 423 -5.55 19.20 -6.72
N ALA A 424 -5.12 19.30 -7.97
CA ALA A 424 -5.70 18.58 -9.09
C ALA A 424 -4.69 17.65 -9.80
N SER A 425 -5.20 16.75 -10.63
CA SER A 425 -4.40 15.79 -11.40
C SER A 425 -3.55 16.41 -12.50
N ASP A 426 -3.86 17.64 -12.94
CA ASP A 426 -3.03 18.42 -13.86
C ASP A 426 -1.86 19.16 -13.17
N GLY A 427 -1.68 18.95 -11.85
CA GLY A 427 -0.69 19.63 -11.03
C GLY A 427 -1.09 21.03 -10.57
N SER A 428 -2.26 21.53 -10.99
CA SER A 428 -2.71 22.85 -10.58
C SER A 428 -3.15 22.87 -9.11
N VAL A 429 -2.89 23.99 -8.45
CA VAL A 429 -3.29 24.24 -7.06
C VAL A 429 -4.12 25.51 -7.03
N TRP A 430 -5.34 25.41 -6.51
CA TRP A 430 -6.27 26.53 -6.48
C TRP A 430 -6.70 26.85 -5.06
N VAL A 431 -6.87 28.14 -4.78
CA VAL A 431 -7.35 28.63 -3.49
C VAL A 431 -8.66 29.38 -3.71
N TYR A 432 -9.72 28.94 -3.04
CA TYR A 432 -11.05 29.53 -3.15
C TYR A 432 -11.50 30.13 -1.82
N ALA A 433 -12.13 31.30 -1.88
CA ALA A 433 -12.89 31.88 -0.78
C ALA A 433 -14.39 31.71 -1.06
N ILE A 434 -15.14 31.23 -0.07
CA ILE A 434 -16.55 30.89 -0.21
C ILE A 434 -17.38 31.85 0.63
N SER A 435 -18.32 32.52 -0.01
CA SER A 435 -19.20 33.48 0.65
C SER A 435 -20.58 33.48 0.01
N ALA A 436 -21.59 33.05 0.76
CA ALA A 436 -22.98 33.15 0.33
C ALA A 436 -23.50 34.61 0.29
N ALA A 437 -22.73 35.58 0.80
CA ALA A 437 -23.08 37.00 0.73
C ALA A 437 -22.91 37.56 -0.69
N ASP A 438 -21.96 37.04 -1.47
CA ASP A 438 -21.74 37.42 -2.86
C ASP A 438 -22.62 36.59 -3.80
N LYS A 439 -23.77 37.14 -4.16
CA LYS A 439 -24.77 36.46 -5.01
C LYS A 439 -24.32 36.28 -6.47
N ASP A 440 -23.37 37.08 -6.93
CA ASP A 440 -22.89 37.04 -8.32
C ASP A 440 -21.77 36.02 -8.53
N SER A 441 -20.98 35.71 -7.49
CA SER A 441 -19.86 34.75 -7.54
C SER A 441 -19.58 34.20 -6.14
N PRO A 442 -20.39 33.24 -5.64
CA PRO A 442 -20.28 32.73 -4.28
C PRO A 442 -18.99 31.95 -3.99
N MET A 443 -18.30 31.48 -5.04
CA MET A 443 -16.96 30.89 -4.98
C MET A 443 -15.98 31.77 -5.74
N GLN A 444 -15.11 32.46 -5.00
CA GLN A 444 -14.11 33.36 -5.58
C GLN A 444 -12.75 32.67 -5.62
N VAL A 445 -12.13 32.64 -6.80
CA VAL A 445 -10.72 32.24 -6.94
C VAL A 445 -9.84 33.34 -6.35
N LEU A 446 -9.10 33.01 -5.30
CA LEU A 446 -8.07 33.89 -4.73
C LEU A 446 -6.75 33.75 -5.49
N GLN A 447 -6.33 32.51 -5.74
CA GLN A 447 -5.08 32.18 -6.42
C GLN A 447 -5.23 30.88 -7.22
N ALA A 448 -4.46 30.79 -8.30
CA ALA A 448 -4.28 29.57 -9.08
C ALA A 448 -2.80 29.44 -9.45
N TYR A 449 -2.21 28.29 -9.14
CA TYR A 449 -0.80 27.99 -9.36
C TYR A 449 -0.66 26.79 -10.32
N TYR A 450 0.33 26.85 -11.20
CA TYR A 450 0.55 25.86 -12.27
C TYR A 450 2.03 25.49 -12.41
N LEU A 451 2.76 25.35 -11.30
CA LEU A 451 4.20 25.02 -11.34
C LEU A 451 4.50 23.53 -11.26
N HIS A 452 3.62 22.71 -10.69
CA HIS A 452 3.77 21.25 -10.77
C HIS A 452 3.51 20.80 -12.21
N THR A 453 4.27 19.81 -12.68
CA THR A 453 4.15 19.28 -14.04
C THR A 453 3.36 17.98 -14.12
N GLU A 454 3.14 17.32 -12.99
CA GLU A 454 2.35 16.10 -12.83
C GLU A 454 1.31 16.28 -11.72
N SER A 455 0.49 15.26 -11.48
CA SER A 455 -0.56 15.22 -10.46
C SER A 455 -0.11 15.76 -9.09
N CYS A 456 -0.90 16.68 -8.52
CA CYS A 456 -0.65 17.21 -7.17
C CYS A 456 -1.26 16.26 -6.13
N THR A 457 -0.40 15.52 -5.43
CA THR A 457 -0.80 14.38 -4.59
C THR A 457 -1.28 14.81 -3.21
N ALA A 458 -0.62 15.78 -2.59
CA ALA A 458 -0.96 16.24 -1.24
C ALA A 458 -0.63 17.71 -1.00
N GLY A 459 -1.34 18.30 -0.02
CA GLY A 459 -1.12 19.67 0.43
C GLY A 459 -1.34 19.82 1.93
N ALA A 460 -0.68 20.82 2.52
CA ALA A 460 -0.87 21.19 3.92
C ALA A 460 -0.73 22.70 4.13
N TRP A 461 -1.62 23.27 4.94
CA TRP A 461 -1.52 24.64 5.42
C TRP A 461 -0.58 24.75 6.61
N THR A 462 0.14 25.88 6.72
CA THR A 462 0.81 26.21 7.98
C THR A 462 -0.22 26.40 9.10
N PRO A 463 0.15 26.17 10.37
CA PRO A 463 -0.80 26.32 11.49
C PRO A 463 -1.40 27.73 11.64
N ASP A 464 -0.71 28.75 11.15
CA ASP A 464 -1.20 30.12 11.07
C ASP A 464 -2.06 30.40 9.83
N GLY A 465 -2.07 29.47 8.86
CA GLY A 465 -2.78 29.57 7.59
C GLY A 465 -2.19 30.58 6.60
N ASN A 466 -0.99 31.13 6.86
CA ASN A 466 -0.38 32.11 5.96
C ASN A 466 0.21 31.48 4.70
N LEU A 467 0.75 30.26 4.80
CA LEU A 467 1.41 29.58 3.71
C LEU A 467 0.71 28.25 3.42
N LEU A 468 0.72 27.89 2.14
CA LEU A 468 0.25 26.60 1.66
C LEU A 468 1.44 25.86 1.07
N ALA A 469 1.68 24.61 1.46
CA ALA A 469 2.71 23.78 0.86
C ALA A 469 2.08 22.60 0.13
N THR A 470 2.58 22.28 -1.06
CA THR A 470 2.06 21.20 -1.92
C THR A 470 3.19 20.37 -2.51
N VAL A 471 2.88 19.11 -2.80
CA VAL A 471 3.76 18.12 -3.42
C VAL A 471 3.10 17.47 -4.63
N SER A 472 3.93 16.89 -5.51
CA SER A 472 3.49 16.25 -6.74
C SER A 472 4.31 15.00 -7.06
N GLU A 473 3.75 14.14 -7.91
CA GLU A 473 4.40 12.94 -8.47
C GLU A 473 5.67 13.27 -9.26
N ASP A 474 5.78 14.49 -9.80
CA ASP A 474 7.00 14.97 -10.48
C ASP A 474 8.21 15.14 -9.54
N GLY A 475 8.01 14.95 -8.22
CA GLY A 475 9.04 15.11 -7.20
C GLY A 475 9.29 16.57 -6.82
N SER A 476 8.40 17.49 -7.18
CA SER A 476 8.46 18.90 -6.82
C SER A 476 7.66 19.23 -5.56
N PHE A 477 8.18 20.21 -4.83
CA PHE A 477 7.63 20.76 -3.62
C PHE A 477 7.62 22.27 -3.71
N TYR A 478 6.44 22.86 -3.57
CA TYR A 478 6.25 24.30 -3.59
C TYR A 478 5.57 24.80 -2.33
N VAL A 479 5.99 25.99 -1.89
CA VAL A 479 5.36 26.74 -0.80
C VAL A 479 4.86 28.06 -1.35
N TRP A 480 3.56 28.26 -1.23
CA TRP A 480 2.81 29.39 -1.77
C TRP A 480 2.53 30.44 -0.69
N ASP A 481 2.35 31.68 -1.12
CA ASP A 481 1.87 32.80 -0.29
C ASP A 481 0.52 33.28 -0.82
N PRO A 482 -0.60 32.60 -0.47
CA PRO A 482 -1.90 32.91 -1.08
C PRO A 482 -2.40 34.32 -0.82
N PHE A 483 -1.99 34.90 0.31
CA PHE A 483 -2.48 36.20 0.80
C PHE A 483 -1.46 37.34 0.62
N GLY A 484 -0.25 37.05 0.16
CA GLY A 484 0.81 38.05 -0.01
C GLY A 484 1.43 38.54 1.30
N HIS A 485 1.21 37.85 2.42
CA HIS A 485 1.73 38.25 3.73
C HIS A 485 3.24 38.08 3.81
N ALA A 486 3.79 37.03 3.21
CA ALA A 486 5.23 36.82 3.14
C ALA A 486 5.90 37.87 2.24
N ALA A 487 5.29 38.16 1.08
CA ALA A 487 5.73 39.23 0.19
C ALA A 487 5.72 40.60 0.91
N ALA A 488 4.67 40.91 1.68
CA ALA A 488 4.58 42.13 2.49
C ALA A 488 5.63 42.18 3.61
N ALA A 489 6.01 41.03 4.17
CA ALA A 489 7.10 40.91 5.14
C ALA A 489 8.51 40.99 4.51
N GLY A 490 8.61 41.20 3.20
CA GLY A 490 9.88 41.26 2.47
C GLY A 490 10.53 39.88 2.26
N ILE A 491 9.76 38.81 2.42
CA ILE A 491 10.17 37.43 2.14
C ILE A 491 9.81 37.14 0.69
N SER A 492 10.78 37.27 -0.22
CA SER A 492 10.61 36.93 -1.63
C SER A 492 11.15 35.54 -1.92
N GLY A 493 10.44 34.77 -2.73
CA GLY A 493 10.88 33.47 -3.22
C GLY A 493 12.04 33.52 -4.22
N SER A 494 12.40 32.35 -4.77
CA SER A 494 13.39 32.23 -5.84
C SER A 494 13.03 33.15 -7.02
N ALA A 495 14.02 33.90 -7.51
CA ALA A 495 13.81 34.98 -8.47
C ALA A 495 12.98 34.54 -9.69
N GLY A 496 11.77 35.08 -9.83
CA GLY A 496 10.87 34.83 -10.96
C GLY A 496 9.82 33.74 -10.77
N SER A 497 9.75 33.09 -9.60
CA SER A 497 8.72 32.09 -9.28
C SER A 497 7.60 32.68 -8.39
N GLN A 498 6.37 32.18 -8.57
CA GLN A 498 5.24 32.47 -7.68
C GLN A 498 5.39 31.78 -6.30
N ALA A 499 6.27 30.79 -6.19
CA ALA A 499 6.52 30.07 -4.94
C ALA A 499 7.61 30.74 -4.09
N LEU A 500 7.39 30.80 -2.78
CA LEU A 500 8.38 31.23 -1.79
C LEU A 500 9.54 30.23 -1.68
N VAL A 501 9.21 28.96 -1.70
CA VAL A 501 10.17 27.84 -1.73
C VAL A 501 9.75 26.95 -2.88
N GLY A 502 10.68 26.65 -3.79
CA GLY A 502 10.48 25.67 -4.84
C GLY A 502 11.68 24.76 -4.87
N LEU A 503 11.44 23.47 -4.64
CA LEU A 503 12.42 22.40 -4.76
C LEU A 503 11.89 21.40 -5.77
N THR A 504 12.71 20.97 -6.71
CA THR A 504 12.29 20.04 -7.77
C THR A 504 13.19 18.81 -7.79
N ALA A 505 12.89 17.85 -8.66
CA ALA A 505 13.77 16.70 -8.91
C ALA A 505 15.18 17.10 -9.42
N GLU A 506 15.37 18.33 -9.91
CA GLU A 506 16.71 18.84 -10.28
C GLU A 506 17.62 19.04 -9.06
N ASP A 507 17.04 19.34 -7.89
CA ASP A 507 17.76 19.45 -6.64
C ASP A 507 18.14 18.07 -6.11
N GLN A 508 19.31 17.55 -6.48
CA GLN A 508 19.78 16.21 -6.10
C GLN A 508 19.74 15.89 -4.59
N ARG A 509 19.81 16.90 -3.73
CA ARG A 509 19.69 16.71 -2.27
C ARG A 509 18.24 16.52 -1.81
N PHE A 510 17.29 17.07 -2.56
CA PHE A 510 15.86 16.98 -2.30
C PHE A 510 15.25 15.76 -3.00
N ALA A 511 15.63 15.51 -4.25
CA ALA A 511 15.06 14.51 -5.13
C ALA A 511 14.74 13.17 -4.44
N VAL A 512 13.54 12.69 -4.71
CA VAL A 512 13.02 11.37 -4.35
C VAL A 512 12.55 10.73 -5.66
N GLU A 513 13.25 9.69 -6.10
CA GLU A 513 12.87 8.95 -7.31
C GLU A 513 11.57 8.21 -7.05
N GLY A 514 10.58 8.37 -7.94
CA GLY A 514 9.23 7.80 -7.77
C GLY A 514 8.21 8.76 -7.17
N GLY A 515 8.53 10.05 -6.99
CA GLY A 515 7.55 11.08 -6.65
C GLY A 515 7.33 11.28 -5.14
N LEU A 516 6.50 12.29 -4.82
CA LEU A 516 6.11 12.65 -3.47
C LEU A 516 4.60 12.45 -3.30
N TYR A 517 4.18 11.88 -2.17
CA TYR A 517 2.79 11.46 -1.94
C TYR A 517 2.19 12.08 -0.68
N SER A 518 3.01 12.48 0.29
CA SER A 518 2.53 13.01 1.56
C SER A 518 3.29 14.23 2.03
N ILE A 519 2.61 15.08 2.80
CA ILE A 519 3.19 16.28 3.40
C ILE A 519 2.57 16.55 4.78
N ALA A 520 3.41 16.96 5.73
CA ALA A 520 2.96 17.49 7.00
C ALA A 520 3.80 18.71 7.41
N ILE A 521 3.15 19.71 8.00
CA ILE A 521 3.83 20.92 8.51
C ILE A 521 3.95 20.83 10.02
N ALA A 522 5.11 21.19 10.55
CA ALA A 522 5.35 21.20 11.99
C ALA A 522 4.38 22.15 12.71
N PRO A 523 3.93 21.84 13.95
CA PRO A 523 3.05 22.73 14.71
C PRO A 523 3.62 24.13 14.97
N SER A 524 4.94 24.29 14.86
CA SER A 524 5.62 25.59 14.96
C SER A 524 5.61 26.42 13.66
N GLY A 525 5.15 25.83 12.55
CA GLY A 525 5.24 26.42 11.20
C GLY A 525 6.67 26.58 10.66
N ALA A 526 7.69 26.06 11.34
CA ALA A 526 9.09 26.33 11.00
C ALA A 526 9.66 25.44 9.88
N PHE A 527 9.07 24.29 9.62
CA PHE A 527 9.51 23.35 8.59
C PHE A 527 8.35 22.45 8.15
N ALA A 528 8.47 21.92 6.94
CA ALA A 528 7.62 20.87 6.38
C ALA A 528 8.40 19.56 6.30
N VAL A 529 7.68 18.45 6.34
CA VAL A 529 8.21 17.12 6.04
C VAL A 529 7.41 16.57 4.89
N VAL A 530 8.10 16.13 3.85
CA VAL A 530 7.51 15.48 2.68
C VAL A 530 7.94 14.02 2.66
N GLY A 531 6.99 13.14 2.34
CA GLY A 531 7.18 11.71 2.15
C GLY A 531 6.99 11.35 0.69
N GLY A 532 7.83 10.44 0.18
CA GLY A 532 7.74 9.95 -1.18
C GLY A 532 8.06 8.47 -1.28
N ALA A 533 8.30 8.00 -2.50
CA ALA A 533 8.59 6.61 -2.80
C ALA A 533 9.84 6.08 -2.04
N GLY A 534 9.88 4.76 -1.84
CA GLY A 534 11.01 4.06 -1.22
C GLY A 534 11.30 4.45 0.23
N GLY A 535 10.28 4.88 0.98
CA GLY A 535 10.37 5.18 2.41
C GLY A 535 11.13 6.47 2.73
N MET A 536 11.31 7.34 1.72
CA MET A 536 12.15 8.52 1.81
C MET A 536 11.38 9.73 2.33
N LEU A 537 11.94 10.37 3.35
CA LEU A 537 11.42 11.60 3.94
C LEU A 537 12.44 12.73 3.77
N ARG A 538 11.95 13.93 3.47
CA ARG A 538 12.75 15.16 3.42
C ARG A 538 12.15 16.20 4.34
N VAL A 539 13.01 16.80 5.16
CA VAL A 539 12.62 17.91 6.07
C VAL A 539 13.11 19.21 5.45
N VAL A 540 12.18 20.12 5.15
CA VAL A 540 12.46 21.40 4.47
C VAL A 540 12.10 22.57 5.37
N GLY A 541 13.02 23.51 5.58
CA GLY A 541 12.77 24.71 6.37
C GLY A 541 11.78 25.67 5.68
N LEU A 542 10.84 26.21 6.45
CA LEU A 542 9.84 27.17 5.98
C LEU A 542 10.15 28.59 6.48
N PRO A 543 9.80 29.63 5.71
CA PRO A 543 9.90 31.01 6.18
C PRO A 543 8.84 31.29 7.26
N ARG A 544 9.20 32.07 8.28
CA ARG A 544 8.24 32.55 9.29
C ARG A 544 7.67 33.90 8.89
N VAL A 545 6.37 33.93 8.64
CA VAL A 545 5.62 35.16 8.39
C VAL A 545 5.18 35.72 9.74
N GLY A 546 5.90 36.72 10.26
CA GLY A 546 5.64 37.25 11.60
C GLY A 546 4.44 38.20 11.65
N VAL A 547 3.50 37.94 12.56
CA VAL A 547 2.54 38.96 13.01
C VAL A 547 3.28 39.94 13.93
N GLY A 548 3.45 41.18 13.47
CA GLY A 548 3.92 42.30 14.28
C GLY A 548 5.33 42.80 13.95
N ALA A 549 5.46 43.59 12.88
CA ALA A 549 6.55 44.54 12.76
C ALA A 549 6.45 45.60 13.87
N SER A 550 7.13 45.38 15.01
CA SER A 550 7.41 46.47 15.93
C SER A 550 8.47 47.38 15.31
N THR A 551 8.01 48.49 14.73
CA THR A 551 8.73 49.77 14.57
C THR A 551 10.25 49.72 14.81
N ALA A 552 11.02 49.32 13.80
CA ALA A 552 12.44 49.66 13.74
C ALA A 552 12.54 51.17 13.41
N GLY A 553 12.57 51.98 14.47
CA GLY A 553 12.82 53.40 14.39
C GLY A 553 14.14 53.69 13.67
N THR A 554 14.04 54.53 12.65
CA THR A 554 15.13 55.27 12.04
C THR A 554 16.00 55.92 13.11
N THR A 555 17.24 55.45 13.27
CA THR A 555 18.33 56.27 13.82
C THR A 555 19.55 56.18 12.92
N THR A 556 19.87 57.35 12.40
CA THR A 556 20.99 57.69 11.53
C THR A 556 22.29 57.78 12.32
N GLY A 557 23.35 57.17 11.78
CA GLY A 557 24.76 57.61 11.89
C GLY A 557 25.47 57.50 13.25
N VAL A 558 26.66 56.89 13.26
CA VAL A 558 27.96 57.59 13.30
C VAL A 558 29.11 56.55 13.31
N LYS A 559 30.15 56.86 12.53
CA LYS A 559 31.46 56.17 12.43
C LYS A 559 32.23 56.17 13.76
N GLY A 560 33.02 55.12 13.99
CA GLY A 560 34.12 55.14 14.96
C GLY A 560 34.85 53.80 15.04
N GLY A 561 36.13 53.79 14.65
CA GLY A 561 36.99 52.62 14.63
C GLY A 561 37.73 52.37 15.95
N GLY A 562 38.55 51.31 15.97
CA GLY A 562 39.53 51.06 17.02
C GLY A 562 39.67 49.57 17.34
N GLY A 563 40.77 48.96 16.88
CA GLY A 563 41.13 47.60 17.27
C GLY A 563 41.74 47.54 18.67
N ALA A 564 41.61 46.38 19.32
CA ALA A 564 42.57 45.92 20.33
C ALA A 564 42.46 44.39 20.49
N LYS A 565 43.59 43.71 20.33
CA LYS A 565 43.82 42.31 20.70
C LYS A 565 43.81 42.17 22.23
N SER A 566 43.19 41.12 22.77
CA SER A 566 43.77 40.43 23.94
C SER A 566 43.31 38.95 24.03
N LYS A 567 44.20 38.17 24.66
CA LYS A 567 44.38 36.72 24.65
C LYS A 567 43.29 35.89 25.36
N ALA A 568 43.32 34.62 24.97
CA ALA A 568 42.64 33.47 25.56
C ALA A 568 42.92 33.23 27.07
N GLY A 569 41.90 32.67 27.73
CA GLY A 569 41.98 31.97 29.00
C GLY A 569 40.74 31.09 29.15
N GLY A 570 40.90 29.78 29.03
CA GLY A 570 39.79 28.83 29.06
C GLY A 570 39.30 28.51 30.46
N SER A 571 38.00 28.24 30.58
CA SER A 571 37.47 27.19 31.45
C SER A 571 36.11 26.75 30.92
N LYS A 572 35.96 25.43 30.77
CA LYS A 572 34.74 24.75 30.34
C LYS A 572 33.69 24.85 31.44
N GLN A 573 32.48 25.27 31.09
CA GLN A 573 31.27 24.77 31.72
C GLN A 573 30.19 24.69 30.63
N GLY A 574 29.93 23.46 30.18
CA GLY A 574 28.94 23.16 29.16
C GLY A 574 27.53 23.34 29.74
N GLY A 575 26.87 24.41 29.33
CA GLY A 575 25.45 24.67 29.56
C GLY A 575 24.80 24.99 28.21
N GLY A 576 23.76 24.25 27.88
CA GLY A 576 23.10 24.26 26.57
C GLY A 576 22.66 25.64 26.10
N ARG A 577 23.09 25.98 24.89
CA ARG A 577 22.44 26.95 24.02
C ARG A 577 22.61 26.45 22.59
N ASN A 578 21.51 26.01 22.00
CA ASN A 578 21.13 26.23 20.60
C ASN A 578 19.88 25.41 20.29
N ALA A 579 18.71 26.04 20.47
CA ALA A 579 17.45 25.57 19.89
C ALA A 579 16.55 26.72 19.39
N ASP A 580 16.81 27.99 19.76
CA ASP A 580 15.91 29.11 19.46
C ASP A 580 16.54 30.22 18.59
N GLN A 581 17.28 29.86 17.54
CA GLN A 581 17.66 30.80 16.47
C GLN A 581 17.51 30.16 15.09
N ALA A 582 16.27 29.87 14.68
CA ALA A 582 15.93 29.68 13.27
C ALA A 582 15.46 31.04 12.72
N GLY A 583 16.42 31.87 12.30
CA GLY A 583 16.14 33.08 11.53
C GLY A 583 15.81 32.74 10.08
N ALA A 584 15.33 33.74 9.31
CA ALA A 584 14.98 33.67 7.88
C ALA A 584 16.01 33.03 6.92
N GLY A 585 17.19 32.62 7.40
CA GLY A 585 18.25 31.97 6.64
C GLY A 585 18.12 30.44 6.46
N GLN A 586 17.02 29.81 6.89
CA GLN A 586 16.78 28.36 6.69
C GLN A 586 15.62 28.04 5.73
N ALA A 587 14.89 29.04 5.23
CA ALA A 587 13.81 28.80 4.27
C ALA A 587 14.36 28.12 3.00
N GLY A 588 13.73 27.02 2.57
CA GLY A 588 14.15 26.23 1.41
C GLY A 588 15.40 25.36 1.62
N GLN A 589 15.97 25.33 2.84
CA GLN A 589 17.07 24.41 3.14
C GLN A 589 16.54 23.04 3.58
N ILE A 590 17.22 21.99 3.14
CA ILE A 590 16.96 20.62 3.59
C ILE A 590 17.64 20.42 4.94
N LEU A 591 16.83 20.30 5.99
CA LEU A 591 17.27 20.19 7.38
C LEU A 591 17.68 18.76 7.76
N ALA A 592 16.99 17.77 7.18
CA ALA A 592 17.27 16.35 7.38
C ALA A 592 16.69 15.51 6.23
N SER A 593 17.29 14.33 6.04
CA SER A 593 16.78 13.27 5.17
C SER A 593 16.64 12.02 6.02
N LEU A 594 15.46 11.39 6.01
CA LEU A 594 15.15 10.22 6.82
C LEU A 594 14.74 9.07 5.90
N ALA A 595 15.12 7.86 6.28
CA ALA A 595 14.70 6.63 5.64
C ALA A 595 14.66 5.54 6.71
N ALA A 596 13.45 5.14 7.10
CA ALA A 596 13.24 4.10 8.12
C ALA A 596 12.37 2.95 7.62
N GLN A 597 11.68 3.14 6.50
CA GLN A 597 10.67 2.27 5.91
C GLN A 597 11.13 1.86 4.51
N SER A 598 10.52 0.84 3.93
CA SER A 598 10.95 0.22 2.68
C SER A 598 10.18 0.70 1.45
N ASP A 599 8.96 1.19 1.64
CA ASP A 599 8.03 1.52 0.55
C ASP A 599 7.47 2.95 0.69
N GLY A 600 6.62 3.39 -0.24
CA GLY A 600 6.03 4.73 -0.30
C GLY A 600 5.48 5.21 1.05
N ILE A 601 5.65 6.50 1.32
CA ILE A 601 5.08 7.16 2.51
C ILE A 601 3.78 7.88 2.12
N GLU A 602 2.65 7.26 2.44
CA GLU A 602 1.31 7.78 2.08
C GLU A 602 0.79 8.83 3.06
N THR A 603 1.26 8.82 4.30
CA THR A 603 0.63 9.64 5.34
C THR A 603 1.63 10.09 6.40
N LEU A 604 1.49 11.36 6.80
CA LEU A 604 2.35 12.02 7.78
C LEU A 604 1.51 12.82 8.77
N SER A 605 1.86 12.75 10.05
CA SER A 605 1.19 13.54 11.08
C SER A 605 2.16 13.99 12.17
N PHE A 606 1.96 15.21 12.68
CA PHE A 606 2.70 15.76 13.81
C PHE A 606 1.87 15.73 15.08
N ALA A 607 2.48 15.28 16.17
CA ALA A 607 1.91 15.43 17.50
C ALA A 607 1.95 16.90 17.94
N ALA A 608 0.88 17.32 18.64
CA ALA A 608 0.84 18.66 19.22
C ALA A 608 1.85 18.81 20.38
N PRO A 609 2.35 20.03 20.65
CA PRO A 609 3.23 20.30 21.78
C PRO A 609 2.65 19.80 23.12
N PRO A 610 3.49 19.31 24.07
CA PRO A 610 4.94 19.53 24.20
C PRO A 610 5.84 18.44 23.58
N LEU A 611 5.28 17.33 23.09
CA LEU A 611 6.03 16.24 22.46
C LEU A 611 5.88 16.38 20.95
N THR A 612 6.82 17.06 20.28
CA THR A 612 6.81 17.17 18.81
C THR A 612 7.35 15.89 18.19
N LEU A 613 6.47 14.91 18.04
CA LEU A 613 6.73 13.66 17.34
C LEU A 613 6.19 13.74 15.91
N LEU A 614 6.90 13.10 14.98
CA LEU A 614 6.43 12.87 13.61
C LEU A 614 6.11 11.39 13.47
N ALA A 615 4.91 11.06 13.00
CA ALA A 615 4.55 9.71 12.58
C ALA A 615 4.48 9.66 11.05
N ALA A 616 5.03 8.60 10.47
CA ALA A 616 4.99 8.29 9.05
C ALA A 616 4.39 6.89 8.85
N GLY A 617 3.31 6.78 8.10
CA GLY A 617 2.72 5.52 7.65
C GLY A 617 3.23 5.18 6.25
N SER A 618 3.58 3.91 6.03
CA SER A 618 4.09 3.44 4.74
C SER A 618 3.19 2.34 4.15
N VAL A 619 3.29 2.18 2.83
CA VAL A 619 2.67 1.09 2.06
C VAL A 619 3.16 -0.27 2.52
N ASP A 620 4.36 -0.37 3.13
CA ASP A 620 4.89 -1.64 3.67
C ASP A 620 4.21 -2.13 4.96
N GLY A 621 3.17 -1.41 5.43
CA GLY A 621 2.42 -1.73 6.65
C GLY A 621 3.10 -1.31 7.95
N SER A 622 4.21 -0.58 7.86
CA SER A 622 4.91 -0.06 9.03
C SER A 622 4.53 1.37 9.39
N VAL A 623 4.69 1.71 10.66
CA VAL A 623 4.59 3.08 11.18
C VAL A 623 5.89 3.48 11.88
N ALA A 624 6.57 4.49 11.34
CA ALA A 624 7.79 5.05 11.93
C ALA A 624 7.50 6.34 12.72
N ILE A 625 8.01 6.41 13.95
CA ILE A 625 7.90 7.58 14.83
C ILE A 625 9.28 8.21 14.98
N PHE A 626 9.38 9.48 14.64
CA PHE A 626 10.60 10.28 14.72
C PHE A 626 10.48 11.36 15.79
N ASP A 627 11.59 11.60 16.50
CA ASP A 627 11.66 12.62 17.54
C ASP A 627 12.33 13.89 17.03
N HIS A 628 11.55 14.97 16.85
CA HIS A 628 12.08 16.25 16.38
C HIS A 628 13.16 16.82 17.31
N ALA A 629 12.99 16.71 18.63
CA ALA A 629 13.93 17.27 19.60
C ALA A 629 15.32 16.61 19.52
N HIS A 630 15.38 15.39 19.01
CA HIS A 630 16.60 14.61 18.82
C HIS A 630 17.02 14.49 17.35
N ARG A 631 16.85 15.57 16.56
CA ARG A 631 17.21 15.63 15.12
C ARG A 631 16.52 14.55 14.28
N PHE A 632 15.24 14.32 14.53
CA PHE A 632 14.46 13.28 13.84
C PHE A 632 15.07 11.88 13.99
N ALA A 633 15.69 11.59 15.14
CA ALA A 633 16.08 10.23 15.45
C ALA A 633 14.84 9.34 15.45
N VAL A 634 14.96 8.13 14.89
CA VAL A 634 13.91 7.11 14.94
C VAL A 634 13.69 6.76 16.40
N ARG A 635 12.56 7.21 16.95
CA ARG A 635 12.11 6.87 18.30
C ARG A 635 11.58 5.44 18.31
N ARG A 636 10.87 5.07 17.24
CA ARG A 636 10.24 3.76 17.11
C ARG A 636 9.95 3.45 15.65
N ASN A 637 10.08 2.18 15.27
CA ASN A 637 9.63 1.67 13.98
C ASN A 637 8.78 0.43 14.22
N ILE A 638 7.47 0.56 13.95
CA ILE A 638 6.46 -0.48 14.16
C ILE A 638 6.28 -1.19 12.83
N LYS A 639 7.01 -2.28 12.61
CA LYS A 639 7.01 -2.99 11.32
C LYS A 639 5.67 -3.64 10.97
N GLU A 640 5.03 -4.22 11.97
CA GLU A 640 3.74 -4.91 11.85
C GLU A 640 2.66 -4.01 12.46
N ALA A 641 2.54 -2.77 11.98
CA ALA A 641 1.49 -1.87 12.47
C ALA A 641 0.12 -2.26 11.87
N HIS A 642 0.14 -2.73 10.63
CA HIS A 642 -1.02 -3.24 9.88
C HIS A 642 -0.66 -4.54 9.16
N ASP A 643 0.06 -5.46 9.82
CA ASP A 643 0.31 -6.84 9.37
C ASP A 643 0.84 -7.01 7.92
N GLY A 644 1.56 -6.00 7.42
CA GLY A 644 2.12 -5.98 6.05
C GLY A 644 1.22 -5.34 5.00
N PHE A 645 -0.01 -4.95 5.35
CA PHE A 645 -0.93 -4.18 4.52
C PHE A 645 -0.68 -2.68 4.63
N ALA A 646 -0.94 -1.95 3.55
CA ALA A 646 -0.66 -0.51 3.47
C ALA A 646 -1.33 0.30 4.59
N VAL A 647 -0.54 1.18 5.22
CA VAL A 647 -1.06 2.15 6.19
C VAL A 647 -1.62 3.36 5.43
N VAL A 648 -2.95 3.49 5.44
CA VAL A 648 -3.65 4.51 4.64
C VAL A 648 -3.59 5.88 5.33
N LYS A 649 -3.86 5.95 6.64
CA LYS A 649 -3.89 7.21 7.37
C LYS A 649 -3.31 7.08 8.77
N VAL A 650 -2.47 8.04 9.15
CA VAL A 650 -2.00 8.23 10.53
C VAL A 650 -2.39 9.63 11.02
N GLU A 651 -2.94 9.72 12.23
CA GLU A 651 -3.37 11.01 12.78
C GLU A 651 -3.22 11.05 14.30
N PHE A 652 -2.44 12.02 14.79
CA PHE A 652 -2.35 12.29 16.23
C PHE A 652 -3.63 12.94 16.76
N MET A 653 -3.99 12.60 17.98
CA MET A 653 -5.10 13.25 18.67
C MET A 653 -4.85 14.75 18.84
N SER A 654 -5.91 15.55 18.70
CA SER A 654 -5.85 17.00 18.86
C SER A 654 -5.30 17.41 20.23
N ALA A 655 -4.63 18.57 20.28
CA ALA A 655 -4.09 19.14 21.52
C ALA A 655 -5.16 19.28 22.64
N GLY A 656 -6.42 19.52 22.25
CA GLY A 656 -7.55 19.66 23.17
C GLY A 656 -7.96 18.38 23.90
N SER A 657 -7.50 17.22 23.43
CA SER A 657 -7.82 15.90 24.01
C SER A 657 -7.11 15.61 25.35
N GLY A 658 -6.06 16.38 25.68
CA GLY A 658 -5.19 16.11 26.83
C GLY A 658 -4.27 14.89 26.66
N ARG A 659 -4.31 14.19 25.51
CA ARG A 659 -3.45 13.06 25.16
C ARG A 659 -2.85 13.21 23.75
N PRO A 660 -2.11 14.29 23.45
CA PRO A 660 -1.59 14.58 22.11
C PRO A 660 -0.54 13.58 21.60
N HIS A 661 -0.02 12.73 22.49
CA HIS A 661 0.93 11.66 22.17
C HIS A 661 0.26 10.37 21.68
N VAL A 662 -1.07 10.33 21.62
CA VAL A 662 -1.81 9.17 21.14
C VAL A 662 -1.98 9.29 19.63
N LEU A 663 -1.57 8.25 18.92
CA LEU A 663 -1.64 8.14 17.46
C LEU A 663 -2.74 7.15 17.09
N THR A 664 -3.64 7.53 16.19
CA THR A 664 -4.61 6.61 15.57
C THR A 664 -4.16 6.30 14.15
N THR A 665 -4.24 5.04 13.74
CA THR A 665 -3.84 4.57 12.41
C THR A 665 -4.91 3.65 11.83
N CYS A 666 -5.06 3.68 10.50
CA CYS A 666 -5.90 2.74 9.76
C CYS A 666 -5.13 2.18 8.57
N GLY A 667 -5.50 0.97 8.13
CA GLY A 667 -4.84 0.30 7.02
C GLY A 667 -5.79 -0.54 6.19
N MET A 668 -5.23 -1.11 5.13
CA MET A 668 -5.93 -2.01 4.20
C MET A 668 -6.22 -3.39 4.80
N ASP A 669 -5.71 -3.67 6.01
CA ASP A 669 -6.09 -4.84 6.81
C ASP A 669 -7.50 -4.73 7.42
N GLY A 670 -8.23 -3.63 7.19
CA GLY A 670 -9.58 -3.44 7.72
C GLY A 670 -9.62 -3.07 9.20
N VAL A 671 -8.47 -2.77 9.81
CA VAL A 671 -8.35 -2.53 11.25
C VAL A 671 -7.98 -1.07 11.54
N VAL A 672 -8.58 -0.51 12.58
CA VAL A 672 -8.12 0.74 13.18
C VAL A 672 -7.35 0.43 14.46
N ARG A 673 -6.15 0.98 14.60
CA ARG A 673 -5.32 0.82 15.79
C ARG A 673 -4.97 2.16 16.41
N ARG A 674 -4.77 2.15 17.72
CA ARG A 674 -4.34 3.32 18.49
C ARG A 674 -3.08 3.00 19.28
N TRP A 675 -2.13 3.92 19.26
CA TRP A 675 -0.79 3.72 19.79
C TRP A 675 -0.43 4.82 20.79
N ASP A 676 0.12 4.42 21.93
CA ASP A 676 0.80 5.32 22.86
C ASP A 676 2.26 5.49 22.43
N THR A 677 2.58 6.67 21.90
CA THR A 677 3.91 6.98 21.36
C THR A 677 4.94 7.40 22.41
N ARG A 678 4.57 7.43 23.70
CA ARG A 678 5.50 7.79 24.79
C ARG A 678 6.56 6.71 25.03
N GLY A 679 6.21 5.44 24.83
CA GLY A 679 7.08 4.29 25.04
C GLY A 679 8.30 4.25 24.10
N GLY A 680 9.45 3.82 24.60
CA GLY A 680 10.64 3.55 23.79
C GLY A 680 10.56 2.20 23.05
N THR A 681 11.60 1.86 22.28
CA THR A 681 11.71 0.61 21.50
C THR A 681 11.63 -0.69 22.31
N THR A 682 11.66 -0.61 23.64
CA THR A 682 11.63 -1.74 24.58
C THR A 682 10.28 -1.92 25.28
N ALA A 683 9.26 -1.10 24.97
CA ALA A 683 7.93 -1.24 25.56
C ALA A 683 7.22 -2.51 25.03
N GLY A 684 6.75 -3.36 25.96
CA GLY A 684 5.95 -4.54 25.61
C GLY A 684 4.70 -4.16 24.82
N GLY A 685 4.36 -4.99 23.83
CA GLY A 685 3.13 -4.85 23.06
C GLY A 685 3.08 -3.64 22.14
N GLN A 686 4.21 -3.14 21.64
CA GLN A 686 4.05 -2.17 20.56
C GLN A 686 3.56 -0.78 21.04
N GLY A 687 3.42 -0.54 22.34
CA GLY A 687 2.62 0.60 22.82
C GLY A 687 1.19 0.64 22.25
N LEU A 688 0.64 -0.50 21.81
CA LEU A 688 -0.74 -0.60 21.34
C LEU A 688 -1.68 -0.28 22.51
N ALA A 689 -2.56 0.69 22.31
CA ALA A 689 -3.51 1.19 23.29
C ALA A 689 -4.94 0.69 23.02
N GLY A 690 -5.27 0.42 21.77
CA GLY A 690 -6.58 -0.12 21.37
C GLY A 690 -6.56 -0.58 19.92
N GLU A 691 -7.44 -1.52 19.61
CA GLU A 691 -7.68 -2.08 18.29
C GLU A 691 -9.20 -2.19 18.10
N TRP A 692 -9.68 -1.82 16.92
CA TRP A 692 -11.09 -1.91 16.54
C TRP A 692 -11.20 -2.61 15.19
N LYS A 693 -11.96 -3.71 15.17
CA LYS A 693 -12.24 -4.52 13.98
C LYS A 693 -13.70 -4.40 13.57
N GLY A 694 -13.95 -4.51 12.27
CA GLY A 694 -15.31 -4.56 11.74
C GLY A 694 -15.42 -4.39 10.23
N HIS A 695 -14.45 -3.73 9.58
CA HIS A 695 -14.38 -3.71 8.11
C HIS A 695 -13.86 -5.04 7.59
N ARG A 696 -14.18 -5.35 6.33
CA ARG A 696 -13.50 -6.44 5.61
C ARG A 696 -12.04 -6.06 5.40
N GLY A 697 -11.15 -7.03 5.54
CA GLY A 697 -9.70 -6.86 5.48
C GLY A 697 -9.03 -8.08 4.86
N ASP A 698 -7.70 -8.15 4.90
CA ASP A 698 -6.93 -9.34 4.53
C ASP A 698 -7.13 -9.88 3.10
N GLY A 699 -7.49 -9.01 2.14
CA GLY A 699 -7.70 -9.39 0.74
C GLY A 699 -9.15 -9.76 0.38
N GLU A 700 -10.09 -9.69 1.33
CA GLU A 700 -11.53 -9.93 1.09
C GLU A 700 -12.27 -8.74 0.42
N GLY A 701 -11.56 -7.94 -0.38
CA GLY A 701 -12.14 -6.77 -1.07
C GLY A 701 -12.62 -5.67 -0.12
N GLY A 702 -11.80 -5.30 0.87
CA GLY A 702 -12.10 -4.24 1.82
C GLY A 702 -10.84 -3.45 2.24
N GLY A 703 -10.91 -2.80 3.40
CA GLY A 703 -9.86 -1.95 3.94
C GLY A 703 -10.42 -0.64 4.48
N VAL A 704 -9.66 0.04 5.34
CA VAL A 704 -10.07 1.35 5.88
C VAL A 704 -9.38 2.46 5.10
N LEU A 705 -10.13 3.12 4.22
CA LEU A 705 -9.65 4.20 3.34
C LEU A 705 -9.50 5.54 4.07
N GLY A 706 -10.21 5.73 5.19
CA GLY A 706 -10.08 6.94 5.98
C GLY A 706 -10.78 6.88 7.32
N PHE A 707 -10.45 7.83 8.19
CA PHE A 707 -11.16 8.02 9.44
C PHE A 707 -11.14 9.47 9.93
N VAL A 708 -12.09 9.80 10.79
CA VAL A 708 -12.14 11.02 11.61
C VAL A 708 -12.35 10.65 13.07
N GLN A 709 -11.71 11.36 13.99
CA GLN A 709 -11.71 10.98 15.42
C GLN A 709 -12.20 12.06 16.39
N GLY A 710 -12.66 13.21 15.89
CA GLY A 710 -13.08 14.34 16.74
C GLY A 710 -11.95 14.95 17.57
N GLY A 711 -12.23 16.09 18.21
CA GLY A 711 -11.25 16.79 19.04
C GLY A 711 -10.89 16.07 20.35
N ASP A 712 -11.80 15.24 20.88
CA ASP A 712 -11.61 14.45 22.10
C ASP A 712 -11.01 13.06 21.85
N GLY A 713 -10.96 12.60 20.58
CA GLY A 713 -10.56 11.23 20.21
C GLY A 713 -11.49 10.15 20.74
N GLY A 714 -12.66 10.53 21.26
CA GLY A 714 -13.57 9.61 21.94
C GLY A 714 -14.41 8.77 20.98
N ARG A 715 -14.60 9.22 19.74
CA ARG A 715 -15.30 8.46 18.70
C ARG A 715 -14.49 8.46 17.43
N ILE A 716 -14.29 7.28 16.87
CA ILE A 716 -13.66 7.10 15.57
C ILE A 716 -14.77 6.75 14.59
N VAL A 717 -14.84 7.47 13.48
CA VAL A 717 -15.72 7.16 12.37
C VAL A 717 -14.85 6.84 11.17
N THR A 718 -15.08 5.70 10.55
CA THR A 718 -14.28 5.19 9.44
C THR A 718 -15.06 5.20 8.13
N ALA A 719 -14.31 5.22 7.03
CA ALA A 719 -14.78 5.03 5.67
C ALA A 719 -14.03 3.82 5.10
N GLY A 720 -14.77 2.80 4.68
CA GLY A 720 -14.21 1.55 4.18
C GLY A 720 -14.32 1.42 2.67
N ASP A 721 -13.39 0.64 2.10
CA ASP A 721 -13.44 0.18 0.71
C ASP A 721 -14.61 -0.82 0.50
N ASP A 722 -15.08 -1.43 1.58
CA ASP A 722 -16.26 -2.30 1.61
C ASP A 722 -17.60 -1.56 1.47
N GLY A 723 -17.59 -0.25 1.21
CA GLY A 723 -18.79 0.59 1.08
C GLY A 723 -19.49 0.89 2.40
N ILE A 724 -18.88 0.55 3.53
CA ILE A 724 -19.46 0.71 4.87
C ILE A 724 -18.74 1.84 5.61
N GLY A 725 -19.49 2.64 6.37
CA GLY A 725 -18.95 3.54 7.38
C GLY A 725 -19.20 2.98 8.77
N LEU A 726 -18.16 2.76 9.57
CA LEU A 726 -18.30 2.25 10.94
C LEU A 726 -18.05 3.34 11.98
N VAL A 727 -18.75 3.25 13.10
CA VAL A 727 -18.55 4.13 14.26
C VAL A 727 -18.04 3.28 15.42
N PHE A 728 -16.89 3.67 15.98
CA PHE A 728 -16.28 3.03 17.15
C PHE A 728 -16.27 3.97 18.35
N ASP A 729 -16.60 3.45 19.54
CA ASP A 729 -16.45 4.17 20.80
C ASP A 729 -15.05 3.91 21.37
N ALA A 730 -14.25 4.97 21.40
CA ALA A 730 -12.85 4.94 21.81
C ALA A 730 -12.61 5.66 23.15
N ARG A 731 -13.69 5.88 23.93
CA ARG A 731 -13.65 6.48 25.28
C ARG A 731 -13.25 5.49 26.40
N GLN A 732 -13.06 4.21 26.08
CA GLN A 732 -12.72 3.17 27.04
C GLN A 732 -11.27 3.25 27.52
#